data_AF-A0A844BZD5-F1
#
_entry.id   AF-A0A844BZD5-F1
#
_cell.length_a   1.000
_cell.length_b   1.000
_cell.length_c   1.000
_cell.angle_alpha   90.00
_cell.angle_beta   90.00
_cell.angle_gamma   90.00
#
_symmetry.space_group_name_H-M   'P 1'
#
loop_
_entity.id
_entity.type
_entity.pdbx_description
1 polymer ?
#
loop_
_entity_poly.entity_id
_entity_poly.type
_entity_poly.pdbx_seq_one_letter_code
_entity_poly.pdbx_strand_id
1 'polypeptide(L)'
;MTEQTNKPTFYITTPIYYPSGKLHIGNAYSTLACDAMSRYKRLMGYDVFFLTGTDEHGQKIEAKANDLGISPKEYVDGMAESIQALWKTLDVSNDYFIRTTDDYHVTSTQKAFEQLLAQGDIYLGEYQGWYSVSDEEYFTESQLAEVYKDEAGNVIGGKAPSGHEVELVKEESYFFRMSKYADRLVEYYEAHDDFLVPAFRKTEMINNFIKPGLEDLAVSRTTFSWGIPVESDPKHVVYVWIDALINYITALGYGSEDETLFNKYWPADVHVIGKDISRFHMIYWPTMLMALGLPLPKKIFAHGWMLMKDGKMSKSKGNVIYPDQLIDRYGLDATRFYLLREMSQGNDTVFTPEDFVNRVNFELANDLGNLLNRTVAMMNKYFDGAIPVASDALEATEFDSQLEAYVNAELEGYHAAMENLAFNQALDHLMKIVSRANKYIDETAPWVLIKEEASHPQLKSVMNHLADVLRLSAHLLRPFMTSAPQQIFDQLGLENEADRDLQTLAWGQIEGQPNVIKKGVPIFPRLDTEVEIQYIHDLMAVDNQADEDAEDSNSVDDPNWEPANVELVHYETAAIEFDDFIKVEMKVAEVIDVKPVEGSNKLLRFRLDAGDKGHRQILSGIAKYYPDHEALIGKKVTIVANLKPRKMMGHVSQGMILSAESDGQLSLVFAPEDAANGALLG
;
A
#
# COMPACT_ATOMS: atom_id res chain seq x y z
N MET A 1 1.82 -47.96 -1.59
CA MET A 1 1.55 -47.03 -2.70
C MET A 1 0.18 -46.43 -2.42
N THR A 2 0.16 -45.35 -1.66
CA THR A 2 -1.06 -44.58 -1.36
C THR A 2 -1.45 -43.85 -2.64
N GLU A 3 -2.69 -44.03 -3.08
CA GLU A 3 -3.29 -43.25 -4.16
C GLU A 3 -3.14 -41.75 -3.81
N GLN A 4 -2.21 -41.06 -4.48
CA GLN A 4 -2.23 -39.60 -4.52
C GLN A 4 -3.47 -39.24 -5.33
N THR A 5 -4.57 -38.97 -4.64
CA THR A 5 -5.70 -38.24 -5.22
C THR A 5 -5.16 -36.90 -5.68
N ASN A 6 -4.93 -36.72 -6.98
CA ASN A 6 -4.49 -35.44 -7.54
C ASN A 6 -5.60 -34.41 -7.32
N LYS A 7 -5.45 -33.58 -6.29
CA LYS A 7 -6.33 -32.44 -6.03
C LYS A 7 -6.28 -31.48 -7.24
N PRO A 8 -7.40 -30.87 -7.64
CA PRO A 8 -7.37 -29.83 -8.67
C PRO A 8 -6.53 -28.65 -8.18
N THR A 9 -5.73 -28.08 -9.08
CA THR A 9 -4.89 -26.93 -8.76
C THR A 9 -5.69 -25.63 -8.83
N PHE A 10 -5.29 -24.64 -8.02
CA PHE A 10 -5.83 -23.28 -8.09
C PHE A 10 -4.70 -22.27 -7.86
N TYR A 11 -4.37 -21.49 -8.88
CA TYR A 11 -3.33 -20.46 -8.81
C TYR A 11 -3.94 -19.06 -8.79
N ILE A 12 -3.70 -18.31 -7.71
CA ILE A 12 -4.22 -16.95 -7.52
C ILE A 12 -3.09 -15.98 -7.17
N THR A 13 -3.18 -14.76 -7.69
CA THR A 13 -2.16 -13.73 -7.47
C THR A 13 -2.79 -12.40 -7.06
N THR A 14 -2.09 -11.66 -6.19
CA THR A 14 -2.25 -10.19 -6.10
C THR A 14 -1.44 -9.51 -7.20
N PRO A 15 -1.54 -8.19 -7.39
CA PRO A 15 -0.40 -7.42 -7.90
C PRO A 15 0.80 -7.57 -6.96
N ILE A 16 1.99 -7.29 -7.50
CA ILE A 16 3.16 -7.01 -6.66
C ILE A 16 3.17 -5.51 -6.30
N TYR A 17 3.54 -5.19 -5.06
CA TYR A 17 3.40 -3.85 -4.52
C TYR A 17 4.67 -3.02 -4.72
N TYR A 18 4.51 -1.78 -5.18
CA TYR A 18 5.61 -0.84 -5.29
C TYR A 18 6.03 -0.34 -3.89
N PRO A 19 7.31 -0.47 -3.48
CA PRO A 19 7.79 -0.16 -2.13
C PRO A 19 8.01 1.35 -1.94
N SER A 20 6.97 2.17 -2.14
CA SER A 20 7.02 3.63 -1.95
C SER A 20 6.67 4.10 -0.53
N GLY A 21 6.27 3.18 0.36
CA GLY A 21 5.96 3.49 1.75
C GLY A 21 5.09 2.43 2.42
N LYS A 22 4.70 2.69 3.67
CA LYS A 22 3.83 1.80 4.46
C LYS A 22 2.49 1.58 3.75
N LEU A 23 2.07 0.31 3.66
CA LEU A 23 0.82 -0.07 2.99
C LEU A 23 -0.40 0.21 3.88
N HIS A 24 -1.41 0.86 3.30
CA HIS A 24 -2.66 1.20 3.98
C HIS A 24 -3.78 0.18 3.70
N ILE A 25 -4.94 0.34 4.33
CA ILE A 25 -6.08 -0.60 4.19
C ILE A 25 -6.49 -0.83 2.72
N GLY A 26 -6.35 0.18 1.85
CA GLY A 26 -6.59 0.05 0.41
C GLY A 26 -5.66 -0.95 -0.30
N ASN A 27 -4.37 -1.01 0.06
CA ASN A 27 -3.44 -2.00 -0.48
C ASN A 27 -3.71 -3.39 0.13
N ALA A 28 -4.02 -3.43 1.42
CA ALA A 28 -4.27 -4.68 2.14
C ALA A 28 -5.48 -5.44 1.57
N TYR A 29 -6.47 -4.75 1.00
CA TYR A 29 -7.66 -5.38 0.43
C TYR A 29 -7.32 -6.41 -0.65
N SER A 30 -6.46 -6.10 -1.61
CA SER A 30 -6.12 -7.05 -2.69
C SER A 30 -5.54 -8.34 -2.13
N THR A 31 -4.64 -8.24 -1.15
CA THR A 31 -4.05 -9.40 -0.45
C THR A 31 -5.10 -10.17 0.35
N LEU A 32 -5.99 -9.49 1.08
CA LEU A 32 -7.04 -10.15 1.86
C LEU A 32 -8.07 -10.84 0.97
N ALA A 33 -8.42 -10.26 -0.18
CA ALA A 33 -9.31 -10.88 -1.16
C ALA A 33 -8.70 -12.18 -1.72
N CYS A 34 -7.42 -12.17 -2.07
CA CYS A 34 -6.71 -13.38 -2.49
C CYS A 34 -6.61 -14.39 -1.36
N ASP A 35 -6.32 -13.96 -0.14
CA ASP A 35 -6.25 -14.84 1.03
C ASP A 35 -7.58 -15.52 1.31
N ALA A 36 -8.69 -14.78 1.30
CA ALA A 36 -10.02 -15.33 1.52
C ALA A 36 -10.39 -16.36 0.44
N MET A 37 -10.14 -16.05 -0.83
CA MET A 37 -10.38 -17.02 -1.92
C MET A 37 -9.45 -18.23 -1.80
N SER A 38 -8.18 -18.05 -1.43
CA SER A 38 -7.22 -19.14 -1.25
C SER A 38 -7.65 -20.08 -0.12
N ARG A 39 -8.02 -19.52 1.04
CA ARG A 39 -8.57 -20.28 2.18
C ARG A 39 -9.82 -21.03 1.77
N TYR A 40 -10.76 -20.38 1.11
CA TYR A 40 -11.96 -21.03 0.59
C TYR A 40 -11.63 -22.18 -0.37
N LYS A 41 -10.72 -22.00 -1.33
CA LYS A 41 -10.35 -23.06 -2.28
C LYS A 41 -9.64 -24.23 -1.60
N ARG A 42 -8.76 -23.98 -0.63
CA ARG A 42 -8.15 -25.05 0.20
C ARG A 42 -9.23 -25.81 0.97
N LEU A 43 -10.20 -25.11 1.56
CA LEU A 43 -11.36 -25.71 2.23
C LEU A 43 -12.29 -26.45 1.27
N MET A 44 -12.31 -26.07 0.00
CA MET A 44 -12.97 -26.79 -1.08
C MET A 44 -12.06 -27.84 -1.72
N GLY A 45 -11.01 -28.31 -1.03
CA GLY A 45 -10.20 -29.45 -1.45
C GLY A 45 -9.20 -29.20 -2.59
N TYR A 46 -8.96 -27.95 -2.98
CA TYR A 46 -7.97 -27.61 -4.01
C TYR A 46 -6.54 -27.63 -3.45
N ASP A 47 -5.60 -27.89 -4.36
CA ASP A 47 -4.17 -27.62 -4.16
C ASP A 47 -3.90 -26.18 -4.63
N VAL A 48 -3.76 -25.27 -3.68
CA VAL A 48 -3.68 -23.83 -3.95
C VAL A 48 -2.23 -23.36 -3.97
N PHE A 49 -1.91 -22.49 -4.92
CA PHE A 49 -0.73 -21.64 -4.87
C PHE A 49 -1.19 -20.18 -4.87
N PHE A 50 -0.87 -19.44 -3.80
CA PHE A 50 -1.20 -18.05 -3.62
C PHE A 50 0.08 -17.20 -3.64
N LEU A 51 0.24 -16.41 -4.71
CA LEU A 51 1.38 -15.52 -4.91
C LEU A 51 1.05 -14.07 -4.53
N THR A 52 1.97 -13.43 -3.81
CA THR A 52 2.07 -11.98 -3.63
C THR A 52 3.54 -11.55 -3.71
N GLY A 53 3.86 -10.26 -3.63
CA GLY A 53 5.25 -9.82 -3.73
C GLY A 53 5.44 -8.31 -3.85
N THR A 54 6.66 -7.91 -4.23
CA THR A 54 7.09 -6.51 -4.38
C THR A 54 7.72 -6.23 -5.74
N ASP A 55 7.40 -5.08 -6.30
CA ASP A 55 7.97 -4.51 -7.53
C ASP A 55 9.09 -3.53 -7.16
N GLU A 56 10.34 -3.97 -7.27
CA GLU A 56 11.48 -3.35 -6.58
C GLU A 56 12.42 -2.55 -7.48
N HIS A 57 12.08 -2.31 -8.75
CA HIS A 57 12.92 -1.57 -9.69
C HIS A 57 12.34 -0.19 -10.09
N GLY A 58 13.15 0.65 -10.71
CA GLY A 58 12.73 1.93 -11.28
C GLY A 58 13.30 3.17 -10.60
N GLN A 59 13.11 4.31 -11.28
CA GLN A 59 13.72 5.60 -10.93
C GLN A 59 13.31 6.12 -9.55
N LYS A 60 12.03 5.99 -9.16
CA LYS A 60 11.53 6.45 -7.86
C LYS A 60 12.23 5.78 -6.68
N ILE A 61 12.47 4.47 -6.77
CA ILE A 61 13.21 3.73 -5.74
C ILE A 61 14.65 4.21 -5.67
N GLU A 62 15.31 4.38 -6.82
CA GLU A 62 16.68 4.88 -6.89
C GLU A 62 16.80 6.29 -6.26
N ALA A 63 15.87 7.20 -6.59
CA ALA A 63 15.80 8.53 -6.02
C ALA A 63 15.57 8.49 -4.50
N LYS A 64 14.59 7.71 -4.04
CA LYS A 64 14.26 7.63 -2.61
C LYS A 64 15.40 7.05 -1.78
N ALA A 65 16.09 6.04 -2.30
CA ALA A 65 17.26 5.47 -1.63
C ALA A 65 18.41 6.49 -1.54
N ASN A 66 18.64 7.26 -2.62
CA ASN A 66 19.64 8.33 -2.62
C ASN A 66 19.31 9.44 -1.61
N ASP A 67 18.04 9.85 -1.51
CA ASP A 67 17.59 10.86 -0.54
C ASP A 67 17.84 10.40 0.91
N LEU A 68 17.71 9.10 1.16
CA LEU A 68 17.98 8.47 2.46
C LEU A 68 19.46 8.14 2.68
N GLY A 69 20.33 8.35 1.69
CA GLY A 69 21.76 8.04 1.77
C GLY A 69 22.09 6.54 1.85
N ILE A 70 21.21 5.66 1.38
CA ILE A 70 21.37 4.20 1.38
C ILE A 70 21.32 3.63 -0.05
N SER A 71 21.71 2.36 -0.23
CA SER A 71 21.61 1.72 -1.54
C SER A 71 20.15 1.37 -1.89
N PRO A 72 19.74 1.37 -3.16
CA PRO A 72 18.39 0.94 -3.56
C PRO A 72 18.03 -0.47 -3.08
N LYS A 73 19.01 -1.40 -3.10
CA LYS A 73 18.84 -2.77 -2.60
C LYS A 73 18.51 -2.80 -1.10
N GLU A 74 19.24 -2.01 -0.30
CA GLU A 74 19.00 -1.89 1.15
C GLU A 74 17.63 -1.28 1.44
N TYR A 75 17.21 -0.28 0.67
CA TYR A 75 15.88 0.32 0.78
C TYR A 75 14.77 -0.72 0.51
N VAL A 76 14.83 -1.43 -0.62
CA VAL A 76 13.78 -2.43 -0.96
C VAL A 76 13.81 -3.66 -0.05
N ASP A 77 14.98 -4.03 0.50
CA ASP A 77 15.09 -5.10 1.51
C ASP A 77 14.28 -4.75 2.78
N GLY A 78 14.44 -3.54 3.31
CA GLY A 78 13.66 -3.08 4.47
C GLY A 78 12.17 -2.97 4.17
N MET A 79 11.81 -2.49 2.98
CA MET A 79 10.41 -2.39 2.56
C MET A 79 9.74 -3.76 2.41
N ALA A 80 10.41 -4.72 1.76
CA ALA A 80 9.92 -6.09 1.62
C ALA A 80 9.75 -6.79 2.98
N GLU A 81 10.65 -6.55 3.94
CA GLU A 81 10.50 -7.04 5.31
C GLU A 81 9.26 -6.45 5.98
N SER A 82 9.03 -5.14 5.86
CA SER A 82 7.85 -4.47 6.45
C SER A 82 6.53 -5.00 5.88
N ILE A 83 6.49 -5.25 4.56
CA ILE A 83 5.30 -5.76 3.86
C ILE A 83 5.02 -7.20 4.28
N GLN A 84 6.05 -8.05 4.36
CA GLN A 84 5.90 -9.42 4.88
C GLN A 84 5.49 -9.45 6.35
N ALA A 85 5.98 -8.51 7.18
CA ALA A 85 5.54 -8.37 8.56
C ALA A 85 4.05 -8.01 8.63
N LEU A 86 3.58 -7.08 7.79
CA LEU A 86 2.16 -6.74 7.69
C LEU A 86 1.30 -7.95 7.27
N TRP A 87 1.76 -8.75 6.30
CA TRP A 87 1.07 -9.99 5.90
C TRP A 87 0.98 -11.01 7.03
N LYS A 88 2.01 -11.13 7.88
CA LYS A 88 1.95 -11.95 9.09
C LYS A 88 0.96 -11.38 10.10
N THR A 89 0.95 -10.07 10.34
CA THR A 89 0.00 -9.40 11.24
C THR A 89 -1.44 -9.60 10.78
N LEU A 90 -1.68 -9.57 9.46
CA LEU A 90 -2.98 -9.83 8.85
C LEU A 90 -3.34 -11.32 8.75
N ASP A 91 -2.46 -12.23 9.18
CA ASP A 91 -2.57 -13.68 9.03
C ASP A 91 -2.91 -14.09 7.59
N VAL A 92 -2.10 -13.61 6.64
CA VAL A 92 -2.21 -13.97 5.22
C VAL A 92 -1.53 -15.31 4.97
N SER A 93 -2.19 -16.18 4.21
CA SER A 93 -1.77 -17.54 3.90
C SER A 93 -1.17 -17.68 2.50
N ASN A 94 -0.36 -16.72 2.06
CA ASN A 94 0.34 -16.80 0.78
C ASN A 94 1.39 -17.91 0.81
N ASP A 95 1.52 -18.65 -0.28
CA ASP A 95 2.47 -19.76 -0.41
C ASP A 95 3.86 -19.25 -0.83
N TYR A 96 3.90 -18.10 -1.51
CA TYR A 96 5.14 -17.50 -1.98
C TYR A 96 5.08 -15.97 -1.95
N PHE A 97 6.22 -15.34 -1.69
CA PHE A 97 6.43 -13.89 -1.75
C PHE A 97 7.57 -13.62 -2.72
N ILE A 98 7.26 -13.14 -3.93
CA ILE A 98 8.26 -12.83 -4.95
C ILE A 98 8.82 -11.42 -4.77
N ARG A 99 10.11 -11.24 -5.06
CA ARG A 99 10.75 -9.94 -5.18
C ARG A 99 11.35 -9.83 -6.58
N THR A 100 11.11 -8.73 -7.29
CA THR A 100 11.69 -8.59 -8.65
C THR A 100 13.22 -8.48 -8.65
N THR A 101 13.84 -8.22 -7.50
CA THR A 101 15.30 -8.29 -7.32
C THR A 101 15.85 -9.72 -7.13
N ASP A 102 15.00 -10.76 -7.06
CA ASP A 102 15.46 -12.14 -6.94
C ASP A 102 16.22 -12.60 -8.20
N ASP A 103 17.40 -13.20 -8.04
CA ASP A 103 18.30 -13.57 -9.16
C ASP A 103 17.62 -14.43 -10.25
N TYR A 104 16.72 -15.35 -9.84
CA TYR A 104 16.00 -16.18 -10.80
C TYR A 104 14.98 -15.37 -11.61
N HIS A 105 14.35 -14.37 -10.99
CA HIS A 105 13.42 -13.48 -11.66
C HIS A 105 14.18 -12.65 -12.69
N VAL A 106 15.28 -12.00 -12.27
CA VAL A 106 16.16 -11.22 -13.15
C VAL A 106 16.58 -12.03 -14.38
N THR A 107 17.09 -13.24 -14.15
CA THR A 107 17.58 -14.13 -15.22
C THR A 107 16.47 -14.52 -16.19
N SER A 108 15.29 -14.88 -15.69
CA SER A 108 14.17 -15.28 -16.54
C SER A 108 13.56 -14.10 -17.30
N THR A 109 13.52 -12.91 -16.70
CA THR A 109 13.10 -11.67 -17.37
C THR A 109 14.04 -11.33 -18.51
N GLN A 110 15.35 -11.42 -18.32
CA GLN A 110 16.34 -11.23 -19.39
C GLN A 110 16.13 -12.21 -20.54
N LYS A 111 15.99 -13.50 -20.25
CA LYS A 111 15.70 -14.53 -21.27
C LYS A 111 14.43 -14.24 -22.07
N ALA A 112 13.35 -13.83 -21.40
CA ALA A 112 12.10 -13.49 -22.06
C ALA A 112 12.25 -12.26 -22.96
N PHE A 113 12.97 -11.24 -22.50
CA PHE A 113 13.27 -10.05 -23.29
C PHE A 113 14.06 -10.40 -24.55
N GLU A 114 15.14 -11.17 -24.41
CA GLU A 114 15.98 -11.61 -25.53
C GLU A 114 15.22 -12.51 -26.52
N GLN A 115 14.32 -13.37 -26.04
CA GLN A 115 13.44 -14.14 -26.91
C GLN A 115 12.54 -13.23 -27.75
N LEU A 116 11.87 -12.26 -27.11
CA LEU A 116 10.97 -11.31 -27.76
C LEU A 116 11.72 -10.42 -28.78
N LEU A 117 12.97 -10.05 -28.46
CA LEU A 117 13.87 -9.34 -29.37
C LEU A 117 14.23 -10.22 -30.58
N ALA A 118 14.65 -11.47 -30.35
CA ALA A 118 15.05 -12.40 -31.41
C ALA A 118 13.92 -12.74 -32.40
N GLN A 119 12.67 -12.80 -31.94
CA GLN A 119 11.50 -13.03 -32.80
C GLN A 119 10.98 -11.75 -33.48
N GLY A 120 11.57 -10.59 -33.19
CA GLY A 120 11.20 -9.29 -33.77
C GLY A 120 9.93 -8.66 -33.19
N ASP A 121 9.44 -9.18 -32.06
CA ASP A 121 8.34 -8.58 -31.29
C ASP A 121 8.82 -7.45 -30.38
N ILE A 122 10.10 -7.42 -30.04
CA ILE A 122 10.78 -6.23 -29.52
C ILE A 122 11.71 -5.67 -30.60
N TYR A 123 11.77 -4.35 -30.74
CA TYR A 123 12.68 -3.68 -31.68
C TYR A 123 13.18 -2.35 -31.10
N LEU A 124 14.38 -1.93 -31.48
CA LEU A 124 14.94 -0.65 -31.08
C LEU A 124 14.28 0.49 -31.87
N GLY A 125 13.88 1.56 -31.18
CA GLY A 125 13.36 2.78 -31.77
C GLY A 125 13.76 4.01 -30.97
N GLU A 126 13.25 5.17 -31.38
CA GLU A 126 13.34 6.40 -30.60
C GLU A 126 11.94 6.75 -30.09
N TYR A 127 11.82 6.89 -28.77
CA TYR A 127 10.64 7.45 -28.15
C TYR A 127 10.74 8.97 -28.15
N GLN A 128 9.67 9.64 -28.55
CA GLN A 128 9.50 11.08 -28.39
C GLN A 128 8.09 11.32 -27.85
N GLY A 129 7.97 11.84 -26.63
CA GLY A 129 6.67 12.07 -26.00
C GLY A 129 6.73 13.06 -24.84
N TRP A 130 5.56 13.55 -24.44
CA TRP A 130 5.44 14.52 -23.35
C TRP A 130 5.37 13.80 -22.02
N TYR A 131 6.41 13.93 -21.20
CA TYR A 131 6.55 13.23 -19.93
C TYR A 131 6.22 14.15 -18.77
N SER A 132 5.36 13.70 -17.86
CA SER A 132 5.19 14.34 -16.55
C SER A 132 6.08 13.62 -15.56
N VAL A 133 7.09 14.32 -15.02
CA VAL A 133 7.96 13.77 -13.96
C VAL A 133 7.13 13.41 -12.72
N SER A 134 6.12 14.23 -12.40
CA SER A 134 5.25 14.00 -11.24
C SER A 134 4.33 12.79 -11.41
N ASP A 135 3.82 12.54 -12.62
CA ASP A 135 2.92 11.41 -12.88
C ASP A 135 3.66 10.13 -13.31
N GLU A 136 4.93 10.25 -13.70
CA GLU A 136 5.72 9.20 -14.36
C GLU A 136 5.06 8.57 -15.59
N GLU A 137 4.24 9.36 -16.26
CA GLU A 137 3.48 8.92 -17.40
C GLU A 137 3.80 9.80 -18.60
N TYR A 138 3.88 9.14 -19.75
CA TYR A 138 3.95 9.82 -21.02
C TYR A 138 2.55 10.04 -21.57
N PHE A 139 2.34 11.25 -22.03
CA PHE A 139 1.11 11.67 -22.65
C PHE A 139 1.38 11.97 -24.12
N THR A 140 0.50 11.45 -24.97
CA THR A 140 0.36 11.97 -26.33
C THR A 140 -0.25 13.36 -26.27
N GLU A 141 -0.08 14.15 -27.33
CA GLU A 141 -0.67 15.52 -27.39
C GLU A 141 -2.18 15.54 -27.16
N SER A 142 -2.89 14.46 -27.53
CA SER A 142 -4.34 14.33 -27.34
C SER A 142 -4.74 13.96 -25.91
N GLN A 143 -3.81 13.47 -25.09
CA GLN A 143 -4.04 13.11 -23.70
C GLN A 143 -3.72 14.25 -22.72
N LEU A 144 -3.03 15.31 -23.15
CA LEU A 144 -2.76 16.47 -22.32
C LEU A 144 -4.06 17.25 -22.03
N ALA A 145 -4.28 17.62 -20.77
CA ALA A 145 -5.40 18.45 -20.36
C ALA A 145 -5.27 19.89 -20.87
N GLU A 146 -4.03 20.38 -20.97
CA GLU A 146 -3.71 21.67 -21.56
C GLU A 146 -2.50 21.51 -22.47
N VAL A 147 -2.53 22.15 -23.64
CA VAL A 147 -1.46 22.06 -24.64
C VAL A 147 -0.91 23.46 -24.90
N TYR A 148 0.37 23.67 -24.61
CA TYR A 148 1.07 24.92 -24.86
C TYR A 148 1.60 24.92 -26.29
N LYS A 149 1.28 25.97 -27.04
CA LYS A 149 1.70 26.12 -28.43
C LYS A 149 2.45 27.43 -28.66
N ASP A 150 3.44 27.39 -29.53
CA ASP A 150 4.13 28.60 -30.01
C ASP A 150 3.26 29.40 -31.01
N GLU A 151 3.74 30.57 -31.44
CA GLU A 151 3.05 31.41 -32.44
C GLU A 151 2.89 30.73 -33.82
N ALA A 152 3.66 29.68 -34.10
CA ALA A 152 3.57 28.88 -35.32
C ALA A 152 2.62 27.68 -35.19
N GLY A 153 2.07 27.44 -33.99
CA GLY A 153 1.13 26.35 -33.70
C GLY A 153 1.77 25.02 -33.32
N ASN A 154 3.09 24.96 -33.11
CA ASN A 154 3.78 23.75 -32.64
C ASN A 154 3.57 23.57 -31.14
N VAL A 155 3.39 22.34 -30.69
CA VAL A 155 3.31 22.03 -29.25
C VAL A 155 4.69 22.18 -28.63
N ILE A 156 4.78 22.99 -27.57
CA ILE A 156 6.02 23.30 -26.83
C ILE A 156 5.95 22.87 -25.36
N GLY A 157 4.81 22.37 -24.90
CA GLY A 157 4.59 21.92 -23.53
C GLY A 157 3.11 21.63 -23.28
N GLY A 158 2.77 21.40 -22.01
CA GLY A 158 1.38 21.26 -21.60
C GLY A 158 1.25 20.82 -20.16
N LYS A 159 0.02 20.45 -19.79
CA LYS A 159 -0.29 19.82 -18.51
C LYS A 159 -0.94 18.47 -18.72
N ALA A 160 -0.47 17.49 -17.96
CA ALA A 160 -1.09 16.18 -17.83
C ALA A 160 -2.52 16.30 -17.26
N PRO A 161 -3.39 15.28 -17.41
CA PRO A 161 -4.71 15.21 -16.79
C PRO A 161 -4.73 15.42 -15.27
N SER A 162 -3.61 15.13 -14.61
CA SER A 162 -3.34 15.38 -13.18
C SER A 162 -3.17 16.86 -12.83
N GLY A 163 -2.89 17.73 -13.81
CA GLY A 163 -2.54 19.13 -13.63
C GLY A 163 -1.03 19.41 -13.56
N HIS A 164 -0.18 18.38 -13.61
CA HIS A 164 1.29 18.53 -13.60
C HIS A 164 1.84 18.91 -14.99
N GLU A 165 2.94 19.69 -15.00
CA GLU A 165 3.65 20.10 -16.23
C GLU A 165 4.28 18.89 -16.93
N VAL A 166 4.31 18.92 -18.26
CA VAL A 166 5.02 17.92 -19.08
C VAL A 166 6.19 18.52 -19.84
N GLU A 167 7.23 17.72 -20.02
CA GLU A 167 8.40 18.05 -20.83
C GLU A 167 8.56 17.09 -22.01
N LEU A 168 9.07 17.59 -23.14
CA LEU A 168 9.32 16.74 -24.31
C LEU A 168 10.59 15.93 -24.08
N VAL A 169 10.43 14.64 -23.85
CA VAL A 169 11.57 13.71 -23.68
C VAL A 169 11.76 12.95 -24.98
N LYS A 170 13.01 12.93 -25.45
CA LYS A 170 13.44 12.08 -26.56
C LYS A 170 14.51 11.12 -26.06
N GLU A 171 14.22 9.83 -26.09
CA GLU A 171 15.15 8.80 -25.67
C GLU A 171 15.10 7.58 -26.59
N GLU A 172 16.24 6.92 -26.74
CA GLU A 172 16.32 5.61 -27.37
C GLU A 172 15.66 4.58 -26.45
N SER A 173 14.77 3.74 -27.01
CA SER A 173 14.09 2.71 -26.25
C SER A 173 13.73 1.52 -27.15
N TYR A 174 13.78 0.33 -26.58
CA TYR A 174 13.14 -0.85 -27.14
C TYR A 174 11.61 -0.79 -27.00
N PHE A 175 10.91 -1.17 -28.05
CA PHE A 175 9.46 -1.19 -28.16
C PHE A 175 8.94 -2.59 -28.39
N PHE A 176 7.92 -2.99 -27.63
CA PHE A 176 7.15 -4.20 -27.83
C PHE A 176 6.00 -3.96 -28.82
N ARG A 177 5.89 -4.80 -29.85
CA ARG A 177 4.87 -4.77 -30.92
C ARG A 177 3.48 -5.18 -30.44
N MET A 178 2.96 -4.49 -29.45
CA MET A 178 1.65 -4.76 -28.86
C MET A 178 0.53 -4.66 -29.89
N SER A 179 0.64 -3.71 -30.83
CA SER A 179 -0.33 -3.51 -31.92
C SER A 179 -0.62 -4.77 -32.75
N LYS A 180 0.39 -5.62 -32.96
CA LYS A 180 0.31 -6.91 -33.69
C LYS A 180 -0.70 -7.89 -33.08
N TYR A 181 -1.00 -7.76 -31.79
CA TYR A 181 -1.84 -8.70 -31.04
C TYR A 181 -3.27 -8.19 -30.78
N ALA A 182 -3.60 -6.97 -31.22
CA ALA A 182 -4.88 -6.33 -30.93
C ALA A 182 -6.09 -7.17 -31.37
N ASP A 183 -6.13 -7.62 -32.63
CA ASP A 183 -7.26 -8.40 -33.17
C ASP A 183 -7.46 -9.72 -32.43
N ARG A 184 -6.36 -10.44 -32.19
CA ARG A 184 -6.36 -11.72 -31.47
C ARG A 184 -6.80 -11.55 -30.01
N LEU A 185 -6.49 -10.41 -29.39
CA LEU A 185 -6.93 -10.07 -28.05
C LEU A 185 -8.44 -9.81 -27.99
N VAL A 186 -8.97 -9.05 -28.95
CA VAL A 186 -10.43 -8.80 -29.04
C VAL A 186 -11.19 -10.10 -29.28
N GLU A 187 -10.74 -10.94 -30.22
CA GLU A 187 -11.33 -12.25 -30.48
C GLU A 187 -11.34 -13.11 -29.20
N TYR A 188 -10.24 -13.09 -28.44
CA TYR A 188 -10.17 -13.81 -27.17
C TYR A 188 -11.21 -13.29 -26.16
N TYR A 189 -11.39 -11.98 -26.04
CA TYR A 189 -12.37 -11.37 -25.12
C TYR A 189 -13.80 -11.71 -25.52
N GLU A 190 -14.11 -11.72 -26.81
CA GLU A 190 -15.43 -12.10 -27.31
C GLU A 190 -15.74 -13.59 -27.11
N ALA A 191 -14.73 -14.46 -27.15
CA ALA A 191 -14.89 -15.90 -26.92
C ALA A 191 -14.93 -16.30 -25.42
N HIS A 192 -14.47 -15.44 -24.51
CA HIS A 192 -14.35 -15.74 -23.07
C HIS A 192 -14.93 -14.61 -22.21
N ASP A 193 -16.25 -14.61 -22.01
CA ASP A 193 -16.94 -13.55 -21.26
C ASP A 193 -16.48 -13.43 -19.80
N ASP A 194 -16.02 -14.53 -19.20
CA ASP A 194 -15.55 -14.56 -17.80
C ASP A 194 -14.07 -14.21 -17.62
N PHE A 195 -13.35 -13.88 -18.72
CA PHE A 195 -11.93 -13.54 -18.65
C PHE A 195 -11.70 -12.20 -17.94
N LEU A 196 -12.52 -11.18 -18.20
CA LEU A 196 -12.41 -9.85 -17.58
C LEU A 196 -13.61 -9.57 -16.68
N VAL A 197 -13.36 -9.51 -15.36
CA VAL A 197 -14.40 -9.32 -14.36
C VAL A 197 -14.15 -8.04 -13.58
N PRO A 198 -15.16 -7.16 -13.41
CA PRO A 198 -16.53 -7.26 -13.94
C PRO A 198 -16.64 -6.91 -15.43
N ALA A 199 -17.74 -7.33 -16.05
CA ALA A 199 -17.97 -7.24 -17.51
C ALA A 199 -17.84 -5.82 -18.10
N PHE A 200 -18.11 -4.76 -17.32
CA PHE A 200 -17.96 -3.39 -17.83
C PHE A 200 -16.48 -3.02 -18.12
N ARG A 201 -15.51 -3.70 -17.48
CA ARG A 201 -14.07 -3.52 -17.76
C ARG A 201 -13.71 -4.00 -19.16
N LYS A 202 -14.32 -5.10 -19.64
CA LYS A 202 -14.18 -5.55 -21.03
C LYS A 202 -14.59 -4.46 -22.01
N THR A 203 -15.75 -3.85 -21.77
CA THR A 203 -16.27 -2.74 -22.61
C THR A 203 -15.32 -1.54 -22.60
N GLU A 204 -14.78 -1.18 -21.44
CA GLU A 204 -13.80 -0.11 -21.27
C GLU A 204 -12.50 -0.39 -22.05
N MET A 205 -11.91 -1.58 -21.85
CA MET A 205 -10.66 -1.98 -22.53
C MET A 205 -10.81 -1.96 -24.06
N ILE A 206 -11.91 -2.53 -24.57
CA ILE A 206 -12.16 -2.61 -26.01
C ILE A 206 -12.40 -1.21 -26.60
N ASN A 207 -13.29 -0.41 -26.02
CA ASN A 207 -13.73 0.83 -26.64
C ASN A 207 -12.75 1.99 -26.47
N ASN A 208 -12.10 2.09 -25.31
CA ASN A 208 -11.27 3.25 -24.98
C ASN A 208 -9.80 3.05 -25.38
N PHE A 209 -9.33 1.80 -25.47
CA PHE A 209 -7.90 1.52 -25.69
C PHE A 209 -7.64 0.71 -26.95
N ILE A 210 -8.36 -0.39 -27.18
CA ILE A 210 -8.05 -1.29 -28.30
C ILE A 210 -8.58 -0.76 -29.64
N LYS A 211 -9.87 -0.37 -29.71
CA LYS A 211 -10.52 0.11 -30.94
C LYS A 211 -9.91 1.37 -31.56
N PRO A 212 -9.45 2.37 -30.79
CA PRO A 212 -8.76 3.53 -31.35
C PRO A 212 -7.43 3.18 -32.06
N GLY A 213 -6.86 2.01 -31.74
CA GLY A 213 -5.54 1.55 -32.19
C GLY A 213 -4.60 1.42 -31.00
N LEU A 214 -4.02 0.23 -30.81
CA LEU A 214 -2.96 0.02 -29.82
C LEU A 214 -1.63 0.48 -30.39
N GLU A 215 -0.96 1.39 -29.69
CA GLU A 215 0.43 1.77 -29.98
C GLU A 215 1.41 0.72 -29.45
N ASP A 216 2.62 0.68 -30.00
CA ASP A 216 3.68 -0.19 -29.52
C ASP A 216 4.24 0.35 -28.18
N LEU A 217 4.55 -0.56 -27.25
CA LEU A 217 4.84 -0.22 -25.86
C LEU A 217 6.34 -0.05 -25.65
N ALA A 218 6.80 1.08 -25.10
CA ALA A 218 8.19 1.23 -24.68
C ALA A 218 8.51 0.31 -23.48
N VAL A 219 9.48 -0.57 -23.64
CA VAL A 219 9.82 -1.66 -22.69
C VAL A 219 11.27 -1.59 -22.18
N SER A 220 11.98 -0.48 -22.44
CA SER A 220 13.29 -0.21 -21.82
C SER A 220 13.51 1.27 -21.53
N ARG A 221 14.50 1.59 -20.69
CA ARG A 221 14.95 2.96 -20.38
C ARG A 221 16.47 3.04 -20.36
N THR A 222 17.01 4.24 -20.55
CA THR A 222 18.47 4.52 -20.44
C THR A 222 18.80 5.59 -19.41
N THR A 223 17.77 6.14 -18.74
CA THR A 223 17.85 7.31 -17.86
C THR A 223 18.18 6.99 -16.40
N PHE A 224 18.05 5.73 -16.00
CA PHE A 224 18.36 5.24 -14.65
C PHE A 224 19.02 3.87 -14.70
N SER A 225 19.67 3.47 -13.60
CA SER A 225 20.44 2.22 -13.53
C SER A 225 19.82 1.14 -12.66
N TRP A 226 18.95 1.52 -11.73
CA TRP A 226 18.25 0.58 -10.84
C TRP A 226 17.13 -0.20 -11.56
N GLY A 227 17.50 -1.33 -12.17
CA GLY A 227 16.60 -2.30 -12.77
C GLY A 227 17.34 -3.44 -13.46
N ILE A 228 16.60 -4.28 -14.20
CA ILE A 228 17.17 -5.43 -14.91
C ILE A 228 17.83 -4.97 -16.22
N PRO A 229 19.15 -5.13 -16.41
CA PRO A 229 19.80 -4.74 -17.67
C PRO A 229 19.38 -5.67 -18.81
N VAL A 230 19.19 -5.11 -20.00
CA VAL A 230 19.02 -5.89 -21.24
C VAL A 230 20.36 -6.59 -21.54
N GLU A 231 20.33 -7.92 -21.67
CA GLU A 231 21.55 -8.74 -21.71
C GLU A 231 22.41 -8.41 -22.95
N SER A 232 21.76 -8.25 -24.10
CA SER A 232 22.43 -7.90 -25.36
C SER A 232 22.83 -6.42 -25.47
N ASP A 233 22.25 -5.54 -24.66
CA ASP A 233 22.49 -4.08 -24.68
C ASP A 233 22.38 -3.46 -23.28
N PRO A 234 23.41 -3.63 -22.41
CA PRO A 234 23.34 -3.25 -20.99
C PRO A 234 23.22 -1.76 -20.70
N LYS A 235 23.28 -0.90 -21.73
CA LYS A 235 22.91 0.52 -21.61
C LYS A 235 21.42 0.68 -21.30
N HIS A 236 20.61 -0.27 -21.76
CA HIS A 236 19.17 -0.31 -21.53
C HIS A 236 18.83 -1.14 -20.30
N VAL A 237 17.90 -0.62 -19.51
CA VAL A 237 17.24 -1.31 -18.40
C VAL A 237 15.84 -1.69 -18.85
N VAL A 238 15.43 -2.94 -18.61
CA VAL A 238 14.09 -3.45 -18.87
C VAL A 238 13.10 -2.62 -18.04
N TYR A 239 12.07 -2.11 -18.71
CA TYR A 239 11.08 -1.27 -18.07
C TYR A 239 10.06 -2.11 -17.29
N VAL A 240 9.42 -1.48 -16.29
CA VAL A 240 8.53 -2.10 -15.31
C VAL A 240 7.46 -3.00 -15.92
N TRP A 241 6.98 -2.71 -17.14
CA TRP A 241 5.92 -3.51 -17.75
C TRP A 241 6.33 -4.95 -18.04
N ILE A 242 7.57 -5.24 -18.46
CA ILE A 242 7.99 -6.63 -18.66
C ILE A 242 8.41 -7.23 -17.32
N ASP A 243 9.24 -6.52 -16.57
CA ASP A 243 9.78 -6.90 -15.28
C ASP A 243 8.67 -7.28 -14.28
N ALA A 244 7.78 -6.35 -13.97
CA ALA A 244 6.71 -6.58 -13.01
C ALA A 244 5.71 -7.65 -13.49
N LEU A 245 5.31 -7.69 -14.77
CA LEU A 245 4.26 -8.62 -15.21
C LEU A 245 4.74 -10.07 -15.29
N ILE A 246 6.02 -10.32 -15.57
CA ILE A 246 6.54 -11.68 -15.68
C ILE A 246 6.73 -12.36 -14.31
N ASN A 247 6.59 -11.61 -13.20
CA ASN A 247 6.59 -12.16 -11.83
C ASN A 247 5.66 -13.39 -11.70
N TYR A 248 4.49 -13.35 -12.35
CA TYR A 248 3.46 -14.38 -12.24
C TYR A 248 3.87 -15.76 -12.77
N ILE A 249 4.87 -15.82 -13.66
CA ILE A 249 5.38 -17.08 -14.19
C ILE A 249 6.78 -17.39 -13.67
N THR A 250 7.60 -16.36 -13.41
CA THR A 250 8.94 -16.55 -12.83
C THR A 250 8.88 -17.04 -11.38
N ALA A 251 7.89 -16.62 -10.59
CA ALA A 251 7.63 -17.18 -9.25
C ALA A 251 7.36 -18.69 -9.26
N LEU A 252 6.89 -19.21 -10.40
CA LEU A 252 6.66 -20.63 -10.62
C LEU A 252 7.86 -21.35 -11.27
N GLY A 253 8.96 -20.63 -11.52
CA GLY A 253 10.19 -21.16 -12.09
C GLY A 253 10.30 -21.08 -13.61
N TYR A 254 9.39 -20.39 -14.32
CA TYR A 254 9.49 -20.22 -15.78
C TYR A 254 10.87 -19.72 -16.21
N GLY A 255 11.49 -20.39 -17.18
CA GLY A 255 12.82 -20.03 -17.71
C GLY A 255 13.99 -20.39 -16.78
N SER A 256 13.73 -21.03 -15.64
CA SER A 256 14.74 -21.54 -14.70
C SER A 256 15.09 -23.01 -14.98
N GLU A 257 15.97 -23.60 -14.16
CA GLU A 257 16.29 -25.04 -14.25
C GLU A 257 15.17 -25.94 -13.70
N ASP A 258 14.28 -25.41 -12.85
CA ASP A 258 13.14 -26.13 -12.27
C ASP A 258 11.81 -25.44 -12.60
N GLU A 259 11.10 -26.00 -13.57
CA GLU A 259 9.76 -25.53 -13.99
C GLU A 259 8.63 -26.38 -13.38
N THR A 260 8.88 -27.11 -12.28
CA THR A 260 7.87 -28.02 -11.71
C THR A 260 6.59 -27.30 -11.30
N LEU A 261 6.71 -26.13 -10.65
CA LEU A 261 5.55 -25.33 -10.26
C LEU A 261 4.87 -24.69 -11.47
N PHE A 262 5.65 -24.20 -12.44
CA PHE A 262 5.12 -23.60 -13.66
C PHE A 262 4.25 -24.59 -14.43
N ASN A 263 4.74 -25.81 -14.64
CA ASN A 263 4.01 -26.88 -15.33
C ASN A 263 2.78 -27.40 -14.55
N LYS A 264 2.70 -27.12 -13.24
CA LYS A 264 1.60 -27.55 -12.37
C LYS A 264 0.49 -26.49 -12.24
N TYR A 265 0.87 -25.22 -12.11
CA TYR A 265 -0.04 -24.14 -11.72
C TYR A 265 -0.34 -23.13 -12.84
N TRP A 266 0.52 -22.98 -13.86
CA TRP A 266 0.24 -22.05 -14.97
C TRP A 266 -0.74 -22.68 -15.98
N PRO A 267 -1.75 -21.94 -16.47
CA PRO A 267 -2.06 -20.52 -16.24
C PRO A 267 -2.77 -20.21 -14.92
N ALA A 268 -2.56 -18.98 -14.41
CA ALA A 268 -3.27 -18.51 -13.22
C ALA A 268 -4.80 -18.63 -13.38
N ASP A 269 -5.46 -19.16 -12.36
CA ASP A 269 -6.91 -19.23 -12.30
C ASP A 269 -7.51 -17.83 -12.15
N VAL A 270 -6.90 -16.99 -11.32
CA VAL A 270 -7.33 -15.61 -11.11
C VAL A 270 -6.14 -14.69 -10.84
N HIS A 271 -6.04 -13.59 -11.59
CA HIS A 271 -5.29 -12.41 -11.16
C HIS A 271 -6.27 -11.42 -10.51
N VAL A 272 -6.07 -11.10 -9.23
CA VAL A 272 -6.86 -10.07 -8.52
C VAL A 272 -6.05 -8.79 -8.51
N ILE A 273 -6.61 -7.71 -9.05
CA ILE A 273 -5.92 -6.43 -9.24
C ILE A 273 -6.80 -5.23 -8.89
N GLY A 274 -6.17 -4.10 -8.58
CA GLY A 274 -6.87 -2.81 -8.52
C GLY A 274 -7.21 -2.29 -9.92
N LYS A 275 -8.29 -1.51 -10.03
CA LYS A 275 -8.73 -0.96 -11.32
C LYS A 275 -7.68 -0.08 -12.03
N ASP A 276 -6.78 0.54 -11.29
CA ASP A 276 -5.70 1.40 -11.78
C ASP A 276 -4.69 0.68 -12.68
N ILE A 277 -4.49 -0.61 -12.45
CA ILE A 277 -3.56 -1.44 -13.22
C ILE A 277 -4.27 -2.36 -14.21
N SER A 278 -5.55 -2.10 -14.50
CA SER A 278 -6.37 -2.90 -15.43
C SER A 278 -5.74 -2.95 -16.81
N ARG A 279 -5.27 -1.83 -17.34
CA ARG A 279 -4.66 -1.77 -18.68
C ARG A 279 -3.46 -2.71 -18.81
N PHE A 280 -2.66 -2.82 -17.75
CA PHE A 280 -1.45 -3.64 -17.75
C PHE A 280 -1.79 -5.13 -17.78
N HIS A 281 -2.76 -5.55 -16.97
CA HIS A 281 -3.15 -6.96 -16.89
C HIS A 281 -4.13 -7.38 -17.99
N MET A 282 -4.96 -6.45 -18.48
CA MET A 282 -6.00 -6.70 -19.48
C MET A 282 -5.60 -6.25 -20.88
N ILE A 283 -4.35 -5.85 -21.13
CA ILE A 283 -3.84 -5.61 -22.50
C ILE A 283 -2.38 -6.01 -22.59
N TYR A 284 -1.51 -5.49 -21.73
CA TYR A 284 -0.07 -5.69 -21.89
C TYR A 284 0.31 -7.14 -21.59
N TRP A 285 -0.10 -7.64 -20.44
CA TRP A 285 0.20 -8.99 -20.01
C TRP A 285 -0.29 -10.06 -20.99
N PRO A 286 -1.56 -10.04 -21.46
CA PRO A 286 -2.03 -11.06 -22.38
C PRO A 286 -1.34 -10.98 -23.74
N THR A 287 -1.00 -9.78 -24.23
CA THR A 287 -0.27 -9.63 -25.49
C THR A 287 1.18 -10.11 -25.37
N MET A 288 1.85 -9.86 -24.24
CA MET A 288 3.16 -10.43 -23.93
C MET A 288 3.11 -11.96 -23.86
N LEU A 289 2.11 -12.54 -23.18
CA LEU A 289 1.91 -13.99 -23.14
C LEU A 289 1.65 -14.58 -24.53
N MET A 290 0.83 -13.92 -25.35
CA MET A 290 0.60 -14.33 -26.75
C MET A 290 1.88 -14.29 -27.58
N ALA A 291 2.79 -13.34 -27.30
CA ALA A 291 4.09 -13.22 -27.95
C ALA A 291 5.07 -14.31 -27.48
N LEU A 292 5.07 -14.63 -26.19
CA LEU A 292 5.86 -15.73 -25.61
C LEU A 292 5.30 -17.12 -25.95
N GLY A 293 4.11 -17.20 -26.55
CA GLY A 293 3.46 -18.46 -26.89
C GLY A 293 2.87 -19.20 -25.69
N LEU A 294 2.56 -18.49 -24.61
CA LEU A 294 2.07 -19.03 -23.35
C LEU A 294 0.53 -18.94 -23.25
N PRO A 295 -0.12 -19.85 -22.49
CA PRO A 295 -1.55 -19.75 -22.22
C PRO A 295 -1.87 -18.50 -21.40
N LEU A 296 -3.05 -17.92 -21.63
CA LEU A 296 -3.54 -16.78 -20.87
C LEU A 296 -4.11 -17.21 -19.52
N PRO A 297 -4.12 -16.31 -18.50
CA PRO A 297 -4.85 -16.56 -17.26
C PRO A 297 -6.32 -16.86 -17.53
N LYS A 298 -6.98 -17.60 -16.62
CA LYS A 298 -8.40 -17.94 -16.80
C LYS A 298 -9.32 -16.76 -16.48
N LYS A 299 -8.92 -15.90 -15.54
CA LYS A 299 -9.69 -14.73 -15.09
C LYS A 299 -8.77 -13.61 -14.62
N ILE A 300 -9.17 -12.38 -14.91
CA ILE A 300 -8.60 -11.14 -14.37
C ILE A 300 -9.73 -10.39 -13.69
N PHE A 301 -9.64 -10.26 -12.37
CA PHE A 301 -10.60 -9.59 -11.54
C PHE A 301 -10.07 -8.22 -11.10
N ALA A 302 -10.70 -7.15 -11.59
CA ALA A 302 -10.36 -5.78 -11.22
C ALA A 302 -11.35 -5.22 -10.19
N HIS A 303 -10.90 -5.07 -8.94
CA HIS A 303 -11.69 -4.44 -7.89
C HIS A 303 -11.60 -2.91 -7.94
N GLY A 304 -12.56 -2.23 -7.29
CA GLY A 304 -12.52 -0.78 -7.14
C GLY A 304 -11.52 -0.32 -6.08
N TRP A 305 -11.50 0.98 -5.79
CA TRP A 305 -10.71 1.53 -4.70
C TRP A 305 -11.49 1.56 -3.39
N MET A 306 -10.78 1.38 -2.29
CA MET A 306 -11.23 1.87 -1.00
C MET A 306 -10.82 3.33 -0.87
N LEU A 307 -11.81 4.20 -0.72
CA LEU A 307 -11.68 5.64 -0.67
C LEU A 307 -12.00 6.15 0.73
N MET A 308 -11.56 7.36 1.02
CA MET A 308 -12.07 8.16 2.12
C MET A 308 -13.14 9.12 1.59
N LYS A 309 -13.86 9.79 2.48
CA LYS A 309 -14.93 10.75 2.12
C LYS A 309 -14.43 11.89 1.21
N ASP A 310 -13.15 12.24 1.32
CA ASP A 310 -12.44 13.27 0.56
C ASP A 310 -11.65 12.71 -0.66
N GLY A 311 -11.86 11.43 -1.00
CA GLY A 311 -11.30 10.78 -2.18
C GLY A 311 -10.26 9.71 -1.85
N LYS A 312 -9.27 9.52 -2.74
CA LYS A 312 -8.24 8.47 -2.58
C LYS A 312 -7.41 8.73 -1.30
N MET A 313 -7.09 7.66 -0.58
CA MET A 313 -6.13 7.69 0.54
C MET A 313 -4.76 8.15 0.05
N SER A 314 -4.16 9.11 0.73
CA SER A 314 -2.78 9.53 0.49
C SER A 314 -2.19 10.16 1.75
N LYS A 315 -0.91 9.87 2.02
CA LYS A 315 -0.17 10.43 3.15
C LYS A 315 -0.27 11.97 3.21
N SER A 316 -0.09 12.63 2.06
CA SER A 316 -0.16 14.09 1.93
C SER A 316 -1.53 14.71 2.27
N LYS A 317 -2.60 13.91 2.36
CA LYS A 317 -3.93 14.37 2.77
C LYS A 317 -4.23 14.09 4.24
N GLY A 318 -3.36 13.36 4.95
CA GLY A 318 -3.60 12.93 6.33
C GLY A 318 -4.90 12.14 6.47
N ASN A 319 -5.26 11.35 5.46
CA ASN A 319 -6.51 10.57 5.44
C ASN A 319 -6.24 9.05 5.37
N VAL A 320 -5.02 8.63 5.69
CA VAL A 320 -4.61 7.23 5.60
C VAL A 320 -5.02 6.48 6.87
N ILE A 321 -5.46 5.24 6.70
CA ILE A 321 -5.66 4.31 7.80
C ILE A 321 -4.80 3.07 7.53
N TYR A 322 -4.00 2.69 8.50
CA TYR A 322 -3.19 1.48 8.42
C TYR A 322 -3.90 0.29 9.09
N PRO A 323 -3.71 -0.94 8.56
CA PRO A 323 -4.38 -2.10 9.14
C PRO A 323 -3.99 -2.39 10.60
N ASP A 324 -2.72 -2.20 10.96
CA ASP A 324 -2.21 -2.42 12.33
C ASP A 324 -2.95 -1.57 13.36
N GLN A 325 -3.22 -0.30 13.06
CA GLN A 325 -3.98 0.60 13.94
C GLN A 325 -5.39 0.08 14.26
N LEU A 326 -6.07 -0.52 13.27
CA LEU A 326 -7.39 -1.13 13.48
C LEU A 326 -7.28 -2.45 14.24
N ILE A 327 -6.28 -3.28 13.91
CA ILE A 327 -6.07 -4.59 14.53
C ILE A 327 -5.75 -4.46 16.01
N ASP A 328 -4.89 -3.51 16.39
CA ASP A 328 -4.46 -3.31 17.77
C ASP A 328 -5.64 -2.98 18.70
N ARG A 329 -6.64 -2.26 18.21
CA ARG A 329 -7.81 -1.85 18.99
C ARG A 329 -9.02 -2.77 18.85
N TYR A 330 -9.30 -3.24 17.64
CA TYR A 330 -10.55 -3.95 17.31
C TYR A 330 -10.36 -5.44 17.04
N GLY A 331 -9.10 -5.89 16.94
CA GLY A 331 -8.75 -7.27 16.66
C GLY A 331 -8.76 -7.62 15.18
N LEU A 332 -7.95 -8.63 14.84
CA LEU A 332 -7.70 -9.06 13.46
C LEU A 332 -8.98 -9.42 12.69
N ASP A 333 -9.86 -10.22 13.29
CA ASP A 333 -11.05 -10.71 12.61
C ASP A 333 -12.05 -9.60 12.27
N ALA A 334 -12.20 -8.60 13.14
CA ALA A 334 -13.07 -7.46 12.89
C ALA A 334 -12.56 -6.63 11.70
N THR A 335 -11.25 -6.37 11.66
CA THR A 335 -10.60 -5.66 10.55
C THR A 335 -10.75 -6.43 9.24
N ARG A 336 -10.41 -7.73 9.22
CA ARG A 336 -10.52 -8.56 8.01
C ARG A 336 -11.95 -8.65 7.50
N PHE A 337 -12.91 -8.87 8.41
CA PHE A 337 -14.33 -8.93 8.07
C PHE A 337 -14.80 -7.65 7.41
N TYR A 338 -14.53 -6.49 8.02
CA TYR A 338 -14.99 -5.21 7.47
C TYR A 338 -14.45 -4.96 6.06
N LEU A 339 -13.15 -5.16 5.83
CA LEU A 339 -12.52 -4.88 4.53
C LEU A 339 -13.08 -5.77 3.41
N LEU A 340 -13.42 -7.03 3.72
CA LEU A 340 -14.03 -7.97 2.77
C LEU A 340 -15.56 -7.78 2.63
N ARG A 341 -16.22 -7.27 3.67
CA ARG A 341 -17.66 -7.03 3.73
C ARG A 341 -18.10 -5.81 2.94
N GLU A 342 -17.33 -4.72 3.01
CA GLU A 342 -17.71 -3.44 2.41
C GLU A 342 -17.41 -3.36 0.91
N MET A 343 -16.28 -3.93 0.48
CA MET A 343 -15.86 -3.83 -0.91
C MET A 343 -16.79 -4.58 -1.85
N SER A 344 -17.58 -3.81 -2.61
CA SER A 344 -18.45 -4.34 -3.65
C SER A 344 -17.67 -4.70 -4.92
N GLN A 345 -18.20 -5.65 -5.69
CA GLN A 345 -17.52 -6.22 -6.86
C GLN A 345 -17.23 -5.14 -7.93
N GLY A 346 -15.99 -4.67 -7.99
CA GLY A 346 -15.46 -3.75 -9.01
C GLY A 346 -15.85 -2.27 -8.89
N ASN A 347 -16.64 -1.88 -7.89
CA ASN A 347 -16.94 -0.48 -7.60
C ASN A 347 -16.08 0.05 -6.46
N ASP A 348 -15.90 1.37 -6.44
CA ASP A 348 -15.25 2.04 -5.32
C ASP A 348 -16.16 2.01 -4.10
N THR A 349 -15.54 1.93 -2.92
CA THR A 349 -16.23 1.93 -1.63
C THR A 349 -15.57 2.96 -0.73
N VAL A 350 -16.37 3.70 0.03
CA VAL A 350 -15.87 4.70 0.97
C VAL A 350 -15.77 4.09 2.36
N PHE A 351 -14.57 4.12 2.95
CA PHE A 351 -14.36 3.82 4.36
C PHE A 351 -14.90 4.97 5.21
N THR A 352 -15.69 4.64 6.23
CA THR A 352 -16.05 5.58 7.29
C THR A 352 -15.88 4.92 8.67
N PRO A 353 -15.39 5.66 9.69
CA PRO A 353 -15.39 5.19 11.07
C PRO A 353 -16.75 4.69 11.54
N GLU A 354 -17.82 5.39 11.14
CA GLU A 354 -19.19 5.05 11.49
C GLU A 354 -19.59 3.68 10.95
N ASP A 355 -19.33 3.42 9.67
CA ASP A 355 -19.64 2.13 9.05
C ASP A 355 -18.81 1.01 9.69
N PHE A 356 -17.54 1.25 9.97
CA PHE A 356 -16.68 0.27 10.66
C PHE A 356 -17.26 -0.13 12.02
N VAL A 357 -17.51 0.85 12.89
CA VAL A 357 -18.05 0.60 14.23
C VAL A 357 -19.45 -0.02 14.16
N ASN A 358 -20.28 0.40 13.21
CA ASN A 358 -21.62 -0.16 13.00
C ASN A 358 -21.56 -1.63 12.58
N ARG A 359 -20.68 -2.03 11.66
CA ARG A 359 -20.55 -3.44 11.27
C ARG A 359 -20.10 -4.32 12.43
N VAL A 360 -19.11 -3.87 13.19
CA VAL A 360 -18.66 -4.60 14.38
C VAL A 360 -19.79 -4.73 15.40
N ASN A 361 -20.51 -3.64 15.70
CA ASN A 361 -21.57 -3.67 16.69
C ASN A 361 -22.80 -4.47 16.25
N PHE A 362 -23.33 -4.22 15.06
CA PHE A 362 -24.58 -4.82 14.63
C PHE A 362 -24.40 -6.26 14.14
N GLU A 363 -23.46 -6.51 13.23
CA GLU A 363 -23.32 -7.85 12.64
C GLU A 363 -22.53 -8.79 13.56
N LEU A 364 -21.37 -8.35 14.06
CA LEU A 364 -20.49 -9.24 14.81
C LEU A 364 -20.90 -9.39 16.28
N ALA A 365 -21.14 -8.29 17.00
CA ALA A 365 -21.47 -8.33 18.42
C ALA A 365 -22.96 -8.65 18.66
N ASN A 366 -23.89 -7.90 18.05
CA ASN A 366 -25.32 -7.98 18.35
C ASN A 366 -26.03 -9.15 17.66
N ASP A 367 -25.62 -9.54 16.46
CA ASP A 367 -26.26 -10.64 15.73
C ASP A 367 -25.55 -11.97 16.01
N LEU A 368 -24.31 -12.15 15.55
CA LEU A 368 -23.58 -13.40 15.69
C LEU A 368 -23.17 -13.68 17.15
N GLY A 369 -22.51 -12.70 17.79
CA GLY A 369 -22.04 -12.84 19.16
C GLY A 369 -23.16 -13.06 20.17
N ASN A 370 -24.29 -12.38 20.01
CA ASN A 370 -25.47 -12.57 20.83
C ASN A 370 -26.13 -13.93 20.59
N LEU A 371 -26.24 -14.38 19.33
CA LEU A 371 -26.79 -15.71 19.00
C LEU A 371 -25.99 -16.81 19.70
N LEU A 372 -24.66 -16.74 19.63
CA LEU A 372 -23.78 -17.68 20.32
C LEU A 372 -23.98 -17.64 21.84
N ASN A 373 -23.90 -16.46 22.44
CA ASN A 373 -24.03 -16.30 23.89
C ASN A 373 -25.39 -16.75 24.42
N ARG A 374 -26.50 -16.43 23.73
CA ARG A 374 -27.85 -16.88 24.09
C ARG A 374 -27.96 -18.40 24.00
N THR A 375 -27.45 -18.99 22.92
CA THR A 375 -27.48 -20.44 22.71
C THR A 375 -26.70 -21.16 23.80
N VAL A 376 -25.44 -20.75 24.07
CA VAL A 376 -24.60 -21.33 25.14
C VAL A 376 -25.27 -21.17 26.51
N ALA A 377 -25.85 -20.02 26.82
CA ALA A 377 -26.53 -19.79 28.09
C ALA A 377 -27.77 -20.69 28.25
N MET A 378 -28.56 -20.86 27.19
CA MET A 378 -29.74 -21.74 27.20
C MET A 378 -29.33 -23.21 27.31
N MET A 379 -28.29 -23.66 26.61
CA MET A 379 -27.74 -25.01 26.73
C MET A 379 -27.31 -25.33 28.17
N ASN A 380 -26.52 -24.43 28.78
CA ASN A 380 -26.13 -24.55 30.18
C ASN A 380 -27.33 -24.60 31.14
N LYS A 381 -28.34 -23.76 30.90
CA LYS A 381 -29.51 -23.65 31.78
C LYS A 381 -30.48 -24.81 31.68
N TYR A 382 -30.70 -25.34 30.47
CA TYR A 382 -31.76 -26.31 30.20
C TYR A 382 -31.23 -27.76 30.12
N PHE A 383 -29.95 -27.94 29.78
CA PHE A 383 -29.36 -29.24 29.49
C PHE A 383 -28.00 -29.46 30.18
N ASP A 384 -27.66 -28.68 31.21
CA ASP A 384 -26.38 -28.74 31.93
C ASP A 384 -25.15 -28.68 30.99
N GLY A 385 -25.31 -27.95 29.88
CA GLY A 385 -24.28 -27.74 28.87
C GLY A 385 -24.33 -28.72 27.69
N ALA A 386 -25.06 -29.83 27.80
CA ALA A 386 -25.14 -30.81 26.72
C ALA A 386 -25.91 -30.27 25.51
N ILE A 387 -25.32 -30.41 24.32
CA ILE A 387 -26.02 -30.14 23.06
C ILE A 387 -26.86 -31.37 22.72
N PRO A 388 -28.20 -31.25 22.63
CA PRO A 388 -29.04 -32.36 22.19
C PRO A 388 -28.68 -32.79 20.77
N VAL A 389 -28.59 -34.10 20.52
CA VAL A 389 -28.25 -34.70 19.22
C VAL A 389 -29.33 -35.69 18.79
N ALA A 390 -29.24 -36.19 17.54
CA ALA A 390 -30.24 -37.07 16.92
C ALA A 390 -30.70 -38.26 17.81
N SER A 391 -29.82 -38.77 18.67
CA SER A 391 -30.13 -39.85 19.61
C SER A 391 -31.04 -39.46 20.80
N ASP A 392 -31.28 -38.17 21.04
CA ASP A 392 -31.98 -37.66 22.23
C ASP A 392 -33.50 -37.51 22.07
N ALA A 393 -34.08 -38.17 21.05
CA ALA A 393 -35.50 -38.15 20.71
C ALA A 393 -36.03 -36.70 20.52
N LEU A 394 -35.51 -36.02 19.50
CA LEU A 394 -36.01 -34.69 19.12
C LEU A 394 -37.36 -34.80 18.42
N GLU A 395 -38.23 -33.81 18.68
CA GLU A 395 -39.50 -33.64 17.97
C GLU A 395 -39.48 -32.31 17.24
N ALA A 396 -39.77 -32.31 15.94
CA ALA A 396 -39.70 -31.10 15.14
C ALA A 396 -40.73 -30.05 15.60
N THR A 397 -40.35 -28.78 15.60
CA THR A 397 -41.29 -27.66 15.69
C THR A 397 -41.89 -27.35 14.31
N GLU A 398 -42.93 -26.51 14.27
CA GLU A 398 -43.50 -26.04 13.00
C GLU A 398 -42.54 -25.17 12.16
N PHE A 399 -41.46 -24.68 12.76
CA PHE A 399 -40.50 -23.78 12.13
C PHE A 399 -39.23 -24.48 11.62
N ASP A 400 -38.94 -25.69 12.09
CA ASP A 400 -37.66 -26.40 11.87
C ASP A 400 -37.37 -26.57 10.37
N SER A 401 -38.28 -27.22 9.65
CA SER A 401 -38.13 -27.45 8.20
C SER A 401 -37.97 -26.15 7.38
N GLN A 402 -38.58 -25.04 7.84
CA GLN A 402 -38.44 -23.75 7.17
C GLN A 402 -37.07 -23.13 7.42
N LEU A 403 -36.52 -23.29 8.62
CA LEU A 403 -35.16 -22.87 8.94
C LEU A 403 -34.14 -23.68 8.12
N GLU A 404 -34.26 -25.01 8.12
CA GLU A 404 -33.36 -25.90 7.36
C GLU A 404 -33.33 -25.55 5.87
N ALA A 405 -34.52 -25.41 5.25
CA ALA A 405 -34.63 -25.05 3.84
C ALA A 405 -34.03 -23.67 3.55
N TYR A 406 -34.24 -22.70 4.45
CA TYR A 406 -33.67 -21.36 4.30
C TYR A 406 -32.14 -21.38 4.38
N VAL A 407 -31.59 -22.09 5.37
CA VAL A 407 -30.13 -22.18 5.55
C VAL A 407 -29.47 -22.89 4.37
N ASN A 408 -30.06 -23.97 3.85
CA ASN A 408 -29.53 -24.64 2.66
C ASN A 408 -29.53 -23.73 1.43
N ALA A 409 -30.56 -22.93 1.21
CA ALA A 409 -30.60 -21.98 0.09
C ALA A 409 -29.56 -20.86 0.23
N GLU A 410 -29.35 -20.34 1.44
CA GLU A 410 -28.31 -19.32 1.69
C GLU A 410 -26.89 -19.92 1.63
N LEU A 411 -26.70 -21.20 1.97
CA LEU A 411 -25.43 -21.93 1.76
C LEU A 411 -25.08 -22.02 0.27
N GLU A 412 -26.04 -22.39 -0.58
CA GLU A 412 -25.85 -22.40 -2.04
C GLU A 412 -25.49 -21.01 -2.57
N GLY A 413 -26.20 -19.97 -2.10
CA GLY A 413 -25.91 -18.57 -2.44
C GLY A 413 -24.51 -18.12 -2.01
N TYR A 414 -24.08 -18.51 -0.80
CA TYR A 414 -22.74 -18.25 -0.30
C TYR A 414 -21.66 -18.83 -1.23
N HIS A 415 -21.77 -20.11 -1.60
CA HIS A 415 -20.80 -20.77 -2.47
C HIS A 415 -20.76 -20.12 -3.86
N ALA A 416 -21.93 -19.79 -4.43
CA ALA A 416 -22.02 -19.10 -5.70
C ALA A 416 -21.37 -17.70 -5.65
N ALA A 417 -21.53 -16.97 -4.55
CA ALA A 417 -20.89 -15.67 -4.37
C ALA A 417 -19.36 -15.80 -4.23
N MET A 418 -18.88 -16.80 -3.48
CA MET A 418 -17.44 -17.07 -3.32
C MET A 418 -16.77 -17.41 -4.65
N GLU A 419 -17.36 -18.28 -5.48
CA GLU A 419 -16.84 -18.62 -6.82
C GLU A 419 -16.71 -17.41 -7.76
N ASN A 420 -17.49 -16.36 -7.50
CA ASN A 420 -17.49 -15.12 -8.26
C ASN A 420 -16.66 -13.99 -7.63
N LEU A 421 -15.90 -14.26 -6.56
CA LEU A 421 -15.15 -13.24 -5.79
C LEU A 421 -16.06 -12.13 -5.22
N ALA A 422 -17.35 -12.42 -5.02
CA ALA A 422 -18.33 -11.50 -4.46
C ALA A 422 -18.41 -11.67 -2.93
N PHE A 423 -17.30 -11.37 -2.24
CA PHE A 423 -17.12 -11.58 -0.80
C PHE A 423 -18.18 -10.88 0.05
N ASN A 424 -18.56 -9.66 -0.34
CA ASN A 424 -19.62 -8.91 0.32
C ASN A 424 -20.96 -9.68 0.28
N GLN A 425 -21.33 -10.26 -0.87
CA GLN A 425 -22.55 -11.06 -1.03
C GLN A 425 -22.46 -12.40 -0.31
N ALA A 426 -21.28 -13.04 -0.29
CA ALA A 426 -21.07 -14.25 0.50
C ALA A 426 -21.34 -13.97 2.00
N LEU A 427 -20.80 -12.87 2.51
CA LEU A 427 -21.07 -12.44 3.89
C LEU A 427 -22.53 -11.98 4.11
N ASP A 428 -23.23 -11.46 3.10
CA ASP A 428 -24.69 -11.20 3.19
C ASP A 428 -25.46 -12.51 3.44
N HIS A 429 -25.17 -13.56 2.67
CA HIS A 429 -25.79 -14.88 2.83
C HIS A 429 -25.54 -15.45 4.22
N LEU A 430 -24.30 -15.33 4.71
CA LEU A 430 -23.94 -15.73 6.07
C LEU A 430 -24.72 -14.96 7.13
N MET A 431 -24.79 -13.63 7.03
CA MET A 431 -25.50 -12.83 8.02
C MET A 431 -27.01 -13.06 7.99
N LYS A 432 -27.61 -13.35 6.82
CA LYS A 432 -29.01 -13.78 6.71
C LYS A 432 -29.28 -15.09 7.48
N ILE A 433 -28.36 -16.05 7.43
CA ILE A 433 -28.45 -17.29 8.22
C ILE A 433 -28.49 -16.96 9.72
N VAL A 434 -27.56 -16.11 10.18
CA VAL A 434 -27.47 -15.66 11.58
C VAL A 434 -28.74 -14.93 12.03
N SER A 435 -29.21 -13.95 11.25
CA SER A 435 -30.42 -13.19 11.59
C SER A 435 -31.68 -14.07 11.56
N ARG A 436 -31.78 -15.03 10.63
CA ARG A 436 -32.89 -15.99 10.58
C ARG A 436 -32.94 -16.87 11.83
N ALA A 437 -31.78 -17.29 12.35
CA ALA A 437 -31.70 -18.09 13.57
C ALA A 437 -32.03 -17.28 14.84
N ASN A 438 -31.63 -16.00 14.91
CA ASN A 438 -32.10 -15.11 15.96
C ASN A 438 -33.64 -15.01 15.98
N LYS A 439 -34.26 -14.85 14.81
CA LYS A 439 -35.73 -14.85 14.68
C LYS A 439 -36.35 -16.20 15.07
N TYR A 440 -35.70 -17.31 14.74
CA TYR A 440 -36.15 -18.66 15.10
C TYR A 440 -36.22 -18.86 16.63
N ILE A 441 -35.30 -18.27 17.40
CA ILE A 441 -35.40 -18.26 18.87
C ILE A 441 -36.69 -17.58 19.34
N ASP A 442 -37.05 -16.46 18.71
CA ASP A 442 -38.23 -15.70 19.13
C ASP A 442 -39.53 -16.40 18.71
N GLU A 443 -39.55 -17.06 17.55
CA GLU A 443 -40.68 -17.86 17.04
C GLU A 443 -40.93 -19.11 17.90
N THR A 444 -39.86 -19.79 18.33
CA THR A 444 -39.95 -21.04 19.10
C THR A 444 -40.06 -20.82 20.61
N ALA A 445 -39.69 -19.64 21.10
CA ALA A 445 -39.72 -19.25 22.51
C ALA A 445 -39.22 -20.35 23.48
N PRO A 446 -37.92 -20.73 23.47
CA PRO A 446 -37.37 -21.79 24.32
C PRO A 446 -37.70 -21.67 25.81
N TRP A 447 -37.81 -20.44 26.31
CA TRP A 447 -38.19 -20.14 27.70
C TRP A 447 -39.64 -20.50 28.06
N VAL A 448 -40.50 -20.74 27.05
CA VAL A 448 -41.84 -21.30 27.21
C VAL A 448 -41.77 -22.82 27.13
N LEU A 449 -41.10 -23.38 26.11
CA LEU A 449 -41.01 -24.83 25.90
C LEU A 449 -40.43 -25.58 27.10
N ILE A 450 -39.48 -24.97 27.84
CA ILE A 450 -38.90 -25.59 29.04
C ILE A 450 -39.91 -25.81 30.18
N LYS A 451 -41.02 -25.05 30.21
CA LYS A 451 -41.97 -25.08 31.33
C LYS A 451 -42.84 -26.35 31.37
N GLU A 452 -43.04 -27.00 30.24
CA GLU A 452 -43.87 -28.20 30.11
C GLU A 452 -43.04 -29.39 29.63
N GLU A 453 -43.03 -30.48 30.40
CA GLU A 453 -42.22 -31.68 30.10
C GLU A 453 -42.59 -32.30 28.74
N ALA A 454 -43.85 -32.19 28.33
CA ALA A 454 -44.33 -32.66 27.02
C ALA A 454 -43.66 -31.93 25.84
N SER A 455 -43.17 -30.70 26.04
CA SER A 455 -42.51 -29.88 25.01
C SER A 455 -40.99 -30.03 25.02
N HIS A 456 -40.41 -30.82 25.93
CA HIS A 456 -38.95 -30.99 26.00
C HIS A 456 -38.33 -31.61 24.73
N PRO A 457 -38.96 -32.57 24.03
CA PRO A 457 -38.47 -33.04 22.72
C PRO A 457 -38.36 -31.93 21.68
N GLN A 458 -39.30 -30.97 21.68
CA GLN A 458 -39.26 -29.79 20.81
C GLN A 458 -38.18 -28.80 21.23
N LEU A 459 -38.03 -28.54 22.53
CA LEU A 459 -36.92 -27.72 23.03
C LEU A 459 -35.56 -28.29 22.62
N LYS A 460 -35.38 -29.61 22.69
CA LYS A 460 -34.17 -30.27 22.21
C LYS A 460 -33.94 -30.01 20.73
N SER A 461 -34.99 -30.11 19.90
CA SER A 461 -34.93 -29.79 18.46
C SER A 461 -34.41 -28.38 18.25
N VAL A 462 -35.03 -27.40 18.91
CA VAL A 462 -34.64 -25.98 18.82
C VAL A 462 -33.19 -25.77 19.18
N MET A 463 -32.73 -26.35 20.29
CA MET A 463 -31.36 -26.19 20.74
C MET A 463 -30.35 -26.85 19.79
N ASN A 464 -30.66 -28.02 19.23
CA ASN A 464 -29.83 -28.68 18.21
C ASN A 464 -29.71 -27.81 16.95
N HIS A 465 -30.82 -27.27 16.44
CA HIS A 465 -30.83 -26.40 15.25
C HIS A 465 -29.99 -25.14 15.46
N LEU A 466 -30.06 -24.51 16.63
CA LEU A 466 -29.26 -23.32 16.96
C LEU A 466 -27.76 -23.62 17.01
N ALA A 467 -27.39 -24.76 17.60
CA ALA A 467 -25.99 -25.20 17.61
C ALA A 467 -25.48 -25.47 16.19
N ASP A 468 -26.31 -26.08 15.34
CA ASP A 468 -25.91 -26.42 13.98
C ASP A 468 -25.81 -25.19 13.06
N VAL A 469 -26.71 -24.20 13.22
CA VAL A 469 -26.54 -22.89 12.57
C VAL A 469 -25.20 -22.27 12.94
N LEU A 470 -24.87 -22.22 14.24
CA LEU A 470 -23.61 -21.61 14.69
C LEU A 470 -22.39 -22.37 14.16
N ARG A 471 -22.45 -23.70 14.09
CA ARG A 471 -21.43 -24.55 13.46
C ARG A 471 -21.25 -24.18 11.98
N LEU A 472 -22.35 -24.10 11.22
CA LEU A 472 -22.32 -23.72 9.81
C LEU A 472 -21.78 -22.29 9.63
N SER A 473 -22.27 -21.32 10.41
CA SER A 473 -21.78 -19.93 10.37
C SER A 473 -20.27 -19.83 10.67
N ALA A 474 -19.77 -20.59 11.65
CA ALA A 474 -18.34 -20.65 11.93
C ALA A 474 -17.55 -21.18 10.72
N HIS A 475 -18.01 -22.25 10.07
CA HIS A 475 -17.39 -22.77 8.86
C HIS A 475 -17.34 -21.76 7.72
N LEU A 476 -18.45 -21.08 7.45
CA LEU A 476 -18.53 -20.06 6.41
C LEU A 476 -17.67 -18.82 6.72
N LEU A 477 -17.33 -18.56 7.99
CA LEU A 477 -16.43 -17.46 8.37
C LEU A 477 -14.95 -17.77 8.17
N ARG A 478 -14.53 -19.05 8.07
CA ARG A 478 -13.12 -19.47 7.98
C ARG A 478 -12.31 -18.86 6.84
N PRO A 479 -12.88 -18.52 5.67
CA PRO A 479 -12.17 -17.76 4.65
C PRO A 479 -11.86 -16.30 5.07
N PHE A 480 -12.72 -15.69 5.89
CA PHE A 480 -12.68 -14.26 6.19
C PHE A 480 -11.97 -13.96 7.51
N MET A 481 -12.22 -14.79 8.52
CA MET A 481 -11.74 -14.67 9.89
C MET A 481 -10.90 -15.89 10.25
N THR A 482 -9.81 -15.68 10.97
CA THR A 482 -8.83 -16.74 11.26
C THR A 482 -8.85 -17.20 12.71
N SER A 483 -9.49 -16.44 13.62
CA SER A 483 -9.60 -16.83 15.03
C SER A 483 -11.04 -17.12 15.48
N ALA A 484 -12.01 -16.29 15.09
CA ALA A 484 -13.39 -16.34 15.55
C ALA A 484 -14.10 -17.67 15.21
N PRO A 485 -13.92 -18.30 14.04
CA PRO A 485 -14.49 -19.63 13.77
C PRO A 485 -14.10 -20.66 14.83
N GLN A 486 -12.81 -20.73 15.18
CA GLN A 486 -12.33 -21.65 16.22
C GLN A 486 -12.96 -21.33 17.57
N GLN A 487 -13.03 -20.04 17.94
CA GLN A 487 -13.67 -19.63 19.18
C GLN A 487 -15.15 -20.01 19.24
N ILE A 488 -15.88 -19.96 18.11
CA ILE A 488 -17.27 -20.44 18.05
C ILE A 488 -17.32 -21.95 18.28
N PHE A 489 -16.48 -22.74 17.59
CA PHE A 489 -16.42 -24.19 17.79
C PHE A 489 -16.08 -24.57 19.23
N ASP A 490 -15.09 -23.90 19.83
CA ASP A 490 -14.67 -24.12 21.22
C ASP A 490 -15.82 -23.83 22.19
N GLN A 491 -16.55 -22.72 21.98
CA GLN A 491 -17.69 -22.37 22.85
C GLN A 491 -18.84 -23.37 22.74
N LEU A 492 -19.02 -24.01 21.58
CA LEU A 492 -19.98 -25.09 21.37
C LEU A 492 -19.46 -26.46 21.84
N GLY A 493 -18.17 -26.57 22.18
CA GLY A 493 -17.53 -27.85 22.50
C GLY A 493 -17.44 -28.80 21.31
N LEU A 494 -17.36 -28.26 20.09
CA LEU A 494 -17.26 -29.03 18.86
C LEU A 494 -15.77 -29.22 18.51
N GLU A 495 -15.24 -30.38 18.87
CA GLU A 495 -13.86 -30.76 18.57
C GLU A 495 -13.69 -31.14 17.09
N ASN A 496 -12.52 -30.84 16.50
CA ASN A 496 -12.12 -31.21 15.13
C ASN A 496 -12.98 -30.62 13.99
N GLU A 497 -13.96 -29.76 14.27
CA GLU A 497 -14.71 -29.07 13.19
C GLU A 497 -13.77 -28.24 12.31
N ALA A 498 -12.74 -27.62 12.88
CA ALA A 498 -11.75 -26.88 12.10
C ALA A 498 -10.93 -27.75 11.12
N ASP A 499 -10.95 -29.08 11.23
CA ASP A 499 -10.27 -29.95 10.27
C ASP A 499 -11.17 -30.34 9.09
N ARG A 500 -12.49 -30.08 9.16
CA ARG A 500 -13.42 -30.44 8.09
C ARG A 500 -13.27 -29.53 6.87
N ASP A 501 -13.49 -30.10 5.70
CA ASP A 501 -13.66 -29.34 4.45
C ASP A 501 -15.06 -28.70 4.36
N LEU A 502 -15.21 -27.78 3.40
CA LEU A 502 -16.50 -27.19 3.07
C LEU A 502 -17.28 -27.98 2.00
N GLN A 503 -16.66 -28.96 1.33
CA GLN A 503 -17.32 -29.75 0.29
C GLN A 503 -18.42 -30.65 0.85
N THR A 504 -18.18 -31.20 2.04
CA THR A 504 -19.06 -32.15 2.72
C THR A 504 -19.92 -31.51 3.80
N LEU A 505 -19.79 -30.19 3.98
CA LEU A 505 -20.52 -29.43 4.98
C LEU A 505 -22.01 -29.46 4.67
N ALA A 506 -22.78 -30.04 5.57
CA ALA A 506 -24.24 -30.07 5.49
C ALA A 506 -24.87 -29.91 6.86
N TRP A 507 -26.15 -29.53 6.85
CA TRP A 507 -27.00 -29.54 8.03
C TRP A 507 -27.05 -30.91 8.71
N GLY A 508 -27.20 -30.94 10.03
CA GLY A 508 -27.46 -32.11 10.84
C GLY A 508 -26.24 -32.98 11.13
N GLN A 509 -25.02 -32.45 11.00
CA GLN A 509 -23.77 -33.22 11.14
C GLN A 509 -23.04 -32.97 12.48
N ILE A 510 -23.74 -32.55 13.53
CA ILE A 510 -23.16 -32.54 14.89
C ILE A 510 -22.99 -33.99 15.35
N GLU A 511 -21.75 -34.39 15.59
CA GLU A 511 -21.39 -35.73 16.04
C GLU A 511 -21.13 -35.80 17.55
N GLY A 512 -21.28 -36.98 18.13
CA GLY A 512 -21.00 -37.23 19.54
C GLY A 512 -22.05 -36.65 20.49
N GLN A 513 -21.62 -36.26 21.69
CA GLN A 513 -22.43 -35.56 22.69
C GLN A 513 -21.64 -34.36 23.23
N PRO A 514 -21.47 -33.31 22.43
CA PRO A 514 -20.66 -32.17 22.81
C PRO A 514 -21.32 -31.38 23.94
N ASN A 515 -20.49 -30.74 24.76
CA ASN A 515 -20.93 -29.84 25.81
C ASN A 515 -20.41 -28.45 25.52
N VAL A 516 -21.31 -27.46 25.54
CA VAL A 516 -20.89 -26.06 25.47
C VAL A 516 -20.01 -25.70 26.65
N ILE A 517 -19.23 -24.62 26.51
CA ILE A 517 -18.47 -24.11 27.65
C ILE A 517 -19.40 -23.63 28.76
N LYS A 518 -18.93 -23.75 30.01
CA LYS A 518 -19.73 -23.41 31.21
C LYS A 518 -20.24 -21.97 31.24
N LYS A 519 -19.50 -21.06 30.62
CA LYS A 519 -19.85 -19.63 30.56
C LYS A 519 -19.35 -19.05 29.25
N GLY A 520 -20.29 -18.67 28.39
CA GLY A 520 -20.01 -17.98 27.13
C GLY A 520 -19.12 -16.76 27.32
N VAL A 521 -18.21 -16.54 26.38
CA VAL A 521 -17.30 -15.40 26.34
C VAL A 521 -17.64 -14.59 25.08
N PRO A 522 -17.93 -13.28 25.19
CA PRO A 522 -18.13 -12.45 24.01
C PRO A 522 -16.88 -12.46 23.12
N ILE A 523 -17.03 -12.97 21.88
CA ILE A 523 -15.97 -12.97 20.86
C ILE A 523 -15.72 -11.54 20.38
N PHE A 524 -16.80 -10.81 20.14
CA PHE A 524 -16.78 -9.42 19.69
C PHE A 524 -17.38 -8.54 20.80
N PRO A 525 -16.57 -7.72 21.50
CA PRO A 525 -17.10 -6.80 22.48
C PRO A 525 -17.90 -5.69 21.79
N ARG A 526 -18.98 -5.25 22.42
CA ARG A 526 -19.74 -4.09 21.95
C ARG A 526 -18.90 -2.82 22.16
N LEU A 527 -18.74 -2.06 21.08
CA LEU A 527 -18.05 -0.80 21.02
C LEU A 527 -18.95 0.36 21.44
N ASP A 528 -18.39 1.34 22.14
CA ASP A 528 -19.05 2.62 22.38
C ASP A 528 -18.98 3.46 21.10
N THR A 529 -20.13 3.68 20.46
CA THR A 529 -20.18 4.28 19.13
C THR A 529 -19.49 5.64 19.06
N GLU A 530 -19.76 6.55 20.00
CA GLU A 530 -19.22 7.91 19.94
C GLU A 530 -17.73 7.93 20.23
N VAL A 531 -17.28 7.16 21.23
CA VAL A 531 -15.86 7.07 21.62
C VAL A 531 -15.03 6.45 20.50
N GLU A 532 -15.52 5.38 19.87
CA GLU A 532 -14.77 4.65 18.86
C GLU A 532 -14.73 5.37 17.52
N ILE A 533 -15.82 6.04 17.11
CA ILE A 533 -15.81 6.91 15.93
C ILE A 533 -14.79 8.03 16.12
N GLN A 534 -14.79 8.69 17.29
CA GLN A 534 -13.82 9.75 17.57
C GLN A 534 -12.39 9.22 17.56
N TYR A 535 -12.13 8.05 18.15
CA TYR A 535 -10.79 7.45 18.13
C TYR A 535 -10.28 7.20 16.71
N ILE A 536 -11.10 6.66 15.80
CA ILE A 536 -10.66 6.41 14.41
C ILE A 536 -10.46 7.74 13.68
N HIS A 537 -11.30 8.76 13.94
CA HIS A 537 -11.05 10.11 13.42
C HIS A 537 -9.72 10.68 13.93
N ASP A 538 -9.42 10.47 15.21
CA ASP A 538 -8.15 10.90 15.80
C ASP A 538 -6.98 10.15 15.17
N LEU A 539 -7.09 8.83 14.90
CA LEU A 539 -6.05 8.09 14.17
C LEU A 539 -5.76 8.68 12.79
N MET A 540 -6.81 9.06 12.06
CA MET A 540 -6.67 9.72 10.76
C MET A 540 -5.97 11.08 10.91
N ALA A 541 -6.23 11.81 12.00
CA ALA A 541 -5.61 13.12 12.26
C ALA A 541 -4.18 13.01 12.83
N VAL A 542 -3.88 11.95 13.58
CA VAL A 542 -2.62 11.71 14.31
C VAL A 542 -1.52 11.16 13.41
N ASP A 543 -1.85 10.63 12.22
CA ASP A 543 -0.83 10.28 11.22
C ASP A 543 -0.11 11.53 10.63
N ASN A 544 -0.57 12.74 10.99
CA ASN A 544 0.20 13.97 10.82
C ASN A 544 1.23 14.22 11.93
N GLN A 545 1.30 13.42 13.00
CA GLN A 545 2.20 13.62 14.14
C GLN A 545 3.11 12.42 14.46
N ALA A 546 2.82 11.23 13.95
CA ALA A 546 3.60 10.02 14.24
C ALA A 546 4.74 9.73 13.24
N ASP A 547 4.69 10.29 12.03
CA ASP A 547 5.76 10.24 11.02
C ASP A 547 6.50 11.62 10.90
N GLU A 548 6.20 12.60 11.77
CA GLU A 548 6.88 13.91 11.84
C GLU A 548 8.34 13.85 12.34
N ASP A 549 8.85 12.66 12.69
CA ASP A 549 10.30 12.45 12.88
C ASP A 549 11.04 12.18 11.55
N ALA A 550 10.33 12.05 10.41
CA ALA A 550 10.98 11.86 9.12
C ALA A 550 10.11 12.26 7.90
N GLU A 551 9.63 13.51 7.81
CA GLU A 551 9.62 14.26 6.54
C GLU A 551 9.24 15.73 6.71
N ASP A 552 10.20 16.57 6.34
CA ASP A 552 10.29 18.02 6.50
C ASP A 552 9.26 18.78 5.64
N SER A 553 8.21 19.32 6.26
CA SER A 553 7.43 20.43 5.68
C SER A 553 7.98 21.76 6.21
N ASN A 554 9.17 22.17 5.74
CA ASN A 554 9.73 23.50 5.99
C ASN A 554 9.01 24.63 5.21
N SER A 555 7.70 24.49 4.96
CA SER A 555 6.92 25.48 4.25
C SER A 555 6.65 26.69 5.15
N VAL A 556 6.89 27.90 4.64
CA VAL A 556 6.51 29.15 5.32
C VAL A 556 4.99 29.28 5.52
N ASP A 557 4.21 28.52 4.75
CA ASP A 557 2.74 28.47 4.80
C ASP A 557 2.22 27.27 5.60
N ASP A 558 3.08 26.60 6.38
CA ASP A 558 2.66 25.53 7.30
C ASP A 558 1.66 26.07 8.34
N PRO A 559 0.38 25.63 8.31
CA PRO A 559 -0.63 26.10 9.25
C PRO A 559 -0.41 25.61 10.69
N ASN A 560 0.48 24.62 10.90
CA ASN A 560 0.89 24.10 12.20
C ASN A 560 2.17 24.77 12.73
N TRP A 561 2.92 25.49 11.89
CA TRP A 561 4.03 26.31 12.34
C TRP A 561 3.46 27.52 13.07
N GLU A 562 3.56 27.50 14.41
CA GLU A 562 3.28 28.65 15.26
C GLU A 562 4.60 29.32 15.67
N PRO A 563 5.10 30.35 14.95
CA PRO A 563 6.36 31.03 15.27
C PRO A 563 6.45 31.54 16.72
N ALA A 564 5.29 31.80 17.34
CA ALA A 564 5.19 32.25 18.72
C ALA A 564 5.61 31.18 19.75
N ASN A 565 5.59 29.91 19.39
CA ASN A 565 5.93 28.78 20.28
C ASN A 565 7.38 28.30 20.09
N VAL A 566 8.12 28.89 19.14
CA VAL A 566 9.52 28.54 18.90
C VAL A 566 10.38 29.03 20.07
N GLU A 567 11.03 28.11 20.77
CA GLU A 567 12.02 28.45 21.78
C GLU A 567 13.30 28.94 21.09
N LEU A 568 13.51 30.26 21.07
CA LEU A 568 14.70 30.87 20.49
C LEU A 568 15.92 30.57 21.38
N VAL A 569 16.87 29.80 20.86
CA VAL A 569 18.10 29.47 21.57
C VAL A 569 19.13 30.59 21.40
N HIS A 570 19.53 31.20 22.52
CA HIS A 570 20.62 32.19 22.58
C HIS A 570 21.73 31.65 23.48
N TYR A 571 22.90 31.35 22.89
CA TYR A 571 23.97 30.64 23.61
C TYR A 571 24.76 31.52 24.59
N GLU A 572 24.98 32.81 24.29
CA GLU A 572 25.91 33.65 25.09
C GLU A 572 25.51 35.13 25.29
N THR A 573 24.46 35.64 24.65
CA THR A 573 24.07 37.08 24.72
C THR A 573 22.56 37.26 24.89
N ALA A 574 22.16 38.29 25.65
CA ALA A 574 20.76 38.67 25.82
C ALA A 574 20.13 39.14 24.50
N ALA A 575 18.82 38.93 24.35
CA ALA A 575 18.05 39.48 23.24
C ALA A 575 18.21 41.01 23.16
N ILE A 576 18.28 41.53 21.94
CA ILE A 576 18.39 42.96 21.65
C ILE A 576 17.15 43.44 20.90
N GLU A 577 16.83 44.72 21.03
CA GLU A 577 15.75 45.34 20.25
C GLU A 577 16.22 45.61 18.81
N PHE A 578 15.27 45.69 17.86
CA PHE A 578 15.58 46.02 16.46
C PHE A 578 16.38 47.33 16.33
N ASP A 579 16.10 48.31 17.19
CA ASP A 579 16.82 49.59 17.25
C ASP A 579 18.32 49.43 17.57
N ASP A 580 18.73 48.34 18.21
CA ASP A 580 20.13 48.04 18.45
C ASP A 580 20.82 47.44 17.22
N PHE A 581 20.10 46.65 16.43
CA PHE A 581 20.61 46.07 15.18
C PHE A 581 20.88 47.16 14.12
N ILE A 582 19.96 48.11 13.93
CA ILE A 582 20.15 49.20 12.94
C ILE A 582 21.31 50.15 13.28
N LYS A 583 21.86 50.09 14.49
CA LYS A 583 23.07 50.83 14.88
C LYS A 583 24.35 50.19 14.32
N VAL A 584 24.28 48.97 13.80
CA VAL A 584 25.41 48.23 13.23
C VAL A 584 25.39 48.37 11.72
N GLU A 585 26.47 48.91 11.14
CA GLU A 585 26.59 49.04 9.68
C GLU A 585 27.39 47.84 9.16
N MET A 586 26.69 46.92 8.48
CA MET A 586 27.32 45.78 7.84
C MET A 586 27.45 46.01 6.33
N LYS A 587 28.58 45.61 5.76
CA LYS A 587 28.91 45.82 4.34
C LYS A 587 29.53 44.59 3.70
N VAL A 588 29.30 44.45 2.40
CA VAL A 588 30.07 43.55 1.53
C VAL A 588 31.44 44.16 1.25
N ALA A 589 32.52 43.39 1.43
CA ALA A 589 33.87 43.84 1.15
C ALA A 589 34.69 42.78 0.40
N GLU A 590 35.37 43.19 -0.67
CA GLU A 590 36.24 42.30 -1.46
C GLU A 590 37.63 42.24 -0.86
N VAL A 591 38.19 41.04 -0.75
CA VAL A 591 39.56 40.82 -0.27
C VAL A 591 40.55 41.15 -1.38
N ILE A 592 41.27 42.26 -1.23
CA ILE A 592 42.28 42.69 -2.20
C ILE A 592 43.65 42.07 -1.89
N ASP A 593 43.99 41.93 -0.61
CA ASP A 593 45.23 41.29 -0.14
C ASP A 593 45.02 40.77 1.28
N VAL A 594 45.71 39.70 1.64
CA VAL A 594 45.67 39.13 2.99
C VAL A 594 47.02 38.54 3.35
N LYS A 595 47.51 38.84 4.56
CA LYS A 595 48.79 38.34 5.07
C LYS A 595 48.73 37.99 6.55
N PRO A 596 49.56 37.06 7.05
CA PRO A 596 49.70 36.85 8.49
C PRO A 596 50.28 38.09 9.16
N VAL A 597 49.86 38.36 10.40
CA VAL A 597 50.43 39.45 11.21
C VAL A 597 51.73 38.97 11.87
N GLU A 598 52.83 39.67 11.62
CA GLU A 598 54.13 39.36 12.22
C GLU A 598 54.05 39.38 13.76
N GLY A 599 54.53 38.32 14.40
CA GLY A 599 54.45 38.13 15.85
C GLY A 599 53.11 37.60 16.38
N SER A 600 52.15 37.23 15.51
CA SER A 600 50.90 36.55 15.89
C SER A 600 50.71 35.27 15.09
N ASN A 601 50.36 34.17 15.78
CA ASN A 601 49.93 32.92 15.14
C ASN A 601 48.41 32.81 14.99
N LYS A 602 47.65 33.85 15.36
CA LYS A 602 46.18 33.86 15.32
C LYS A 602 45.58 34.84 14.31
N LEU A 603 46.34 35.86 13.90
CA LEU A 603 45.79 37.00 13.15
C LEU A 603 46.20 36.99 11.69
N LEU A 604 45.20 37.15 10.82
CA LEU A 604 45.37 37.57 9.44
C LEU A 604 45.04 39.06 9.32
N ARG A 605 45.76 39.76 8.45
CA ARG A 605 45.59 41.17 8.11
C ARG A 605 45.07 41.29 6.70
N PHE A 606 43.84 41.77 6.58
CA PHE A 606 43.14 41.94 5.32
C PHE A 606 43.23 43.39 4.86
N ARG A 607 43.41 43.56 3.55
CA ARG A 607 43.12 44.80 2.83
C ARG A 607 41.85 44.58 2.02
N LEU A 608 40.83 45.37 2.31
CA LEU A 608 39.49 45.16 1.79
C LEU A 608 39.00 46.37 0.99
N ASP A 609 38.33 46.14 -0.13
CA ASP A 609 37.51 47.14 -0.80
C ASP A 609 36.06 47.02 -0.31
N ALA A 610 35.65 47.97 0.53
CA ALA A 610 34.31 48.05 1.11
C ALA A 610 33.50 49.24 0.54
N GLY A 611 33.86 49.74 -0.65
CA GLY A 611 33.23 50.92 -1.26
C GLY A 611 33.56 52.25 -0.56
N ASP A 612 34.58 52.24 0.31
CA ASP A 612 35.13 53.43 0.95
C ASP A 612 35.94 54.26 -0.06
N LYS A 613 36.33 55.50 0.27
CA LYS A 613 37.24 56.34 -0.56
C LYS A 613 38.68 55.78 -0.68
N GLY A 614 38.91 54.53 -0.25
CA GLY A 614 40.17 53.79 -0.24
C GLY A 614 39.98 52.43 0.43
N HIS A 615 41.01 51.57 0.44
CA HIS A 615 40.89 50.24 1.05
C HIS A 615 40.98 50.30 2.58
N ARG A 616 40.16 49.48 3.23
CA ARG A 616 40.11 49.31 4.68
C ARG A 616 41.07 48.22 5.13
N GLN A 617 41.63 48.34 6.33
CA GLN A 617 42.37 47.26 6.97
C GLN A 617 41.55 46.65 8.10
N ILE A 618 41.38 45.32 8.09
CA ILE A 618 40.77 44.56 9.19
C ILE A 618 41.69 43.42 9.58
N LEU A 619 41.88 43.25 10.89
CA LEU A 619 42.60 42.11 11.45
C LEU A 619 41.58 41.10 11.96
N SER A 620 41.71 39.82 11.59
CA SER A 620 40.79 38.76 11.99
C SER A 620 41.53 37.56 12.61
N GLY A 621 40.93 36.98 13.64
CA GLY A 621 41.47 35.89 14.47
C GLY A 621 41.44 34.50 13.85
N ILE A 622 41.37 34.41 12.52
CA ILE A 622 41.05 33.18 11.79
C ILE A 622 42.27 32.47 11.19
N ALA A 623 43.50 32.91 11.51
CA ALA A 623 44.71 32.40 10.83
C ALA A 623 44.89 30.87 10.95
N LYS A 624 44.46 30.27 12.06
CA LYS A 624 44.53 28.82 12.27
C LYS A 624 43.61 28.03 11.34
N TYR A 625 42.49 28.63 10.93
CA TYR A 625 41.45 27.98 10.14
C TYR A 625 41.64 28.20 8.64
N TYR A 626 42.42 29.22 8.27
CA TYR A 626 42.75 29.56 6.89
C TYR A 626 44.27 29.55 6.69
N PRO A 627 44.92 28.38 6.72
CA PRO A 627 46.35 28.26 6.43
C PRO A 627 46.67 28.77 5.01
N ASP A 628 45.82 28.44 4.05
CA ASP A 628 45.90 28.86 2.64
C ASP A 628 45.16 30.20 2.40
N HIS A 629 45.41 31.18 3.26
CA HIS A 629 44.75 32.48 3.26
C HIS A 629 44.84 33.24 1.91
N GLU A 630 45.84 32.98 1.07
CA GLU A 630 45.97 33.58 -0.27
C GLU A 630 44.77 33.25 -1.18
N ALA A 631 44.11 32.11 -0.98
CA ALA A 631 42.91 31.73 -1.72
C ALA A 631 41.70 32.62 -1.43
N LEU A 632 41.77 33.46 -0.40
CA LEU A 632 40.71 34.42 -0.06
C LEU A 632 40.76 35.67 -0.95
N ILE A 633 41.86 35.92 -1.68
CA ILE A 633 41.96 37.10 -2.55
C ILE A 633 40.91 37.01 -3.67
N GLY A 634 40.19 38.11 -3.89
CA GLY A 634 39.07 38.22 -4.83
C GLY A 634 37.73 37.71 -4.27
N LYS A 635 37.70 37.11 -3.07
CA LYS A 635 36.45 36.70 -2.43
C LYS A 635 35.80 37.89 -1.72
N LYS A 636 34.47 37.89 -1.68
CA LYS A 636 33.66 38.90 -1.00
C LYS A 636 33.22 38.40 0.36
N VAL A 637 33.55 39.15 1.40
CA VAL A 637 33.25 38.80 2.80
C VAL A 637 32.33 39.85 3.42
N THR A 638 31.59 39.42 4.44
CA THR A 638 30.74 40.31 5.22
C THR A 638 31.54 40.96 6.36
N ILE A 639 31.45 42.28 6.49
CA ILE A 639 32.14 43.04 7.55
C ILE A 639 31.18 43.93 8.33
N VAL A 640 31.51 44.18 9.60
CA VAL A 640 30.98 45.31 10.37
C VAL A 640 31.89 46.52 10.15
N ALA A 641 31.34 47.57 9.54
CA ALA A 641 32.08 48.72 9.03
C ALA A 641 32.07 49.96 9.93
N ASN A 642 31.14 50.07 10.89
CA ASN A 642 31.04 51.25 11.78
C ASN A 642 31.59 51.04 13.21
N LEU A 643 32.34 49.95 13.45
CA LEU A 643 33.09 49.79 14.69
C LEU A 643 34.19 50.85 14.81
N LYS A 644 34.37 51.41 16.01
CA LYS A 644 35.48 52.33 16.30
C LYS A 644 36.81 51.64 16.00
N PRO A 645 37.69 52.19 15.14
CA PRO A 645 38.98 51.58 14.83
C PRO A 645 39.82 51.35 16.08
N ARG A 646 40.50 50.21 16.16
CA ARG A 646 41.36 49.83 17.29
C ARG A 646 42.76 49.47 16.81
N LYS A 647 43.78 49.81 17.61
CA LYS A 647 45.16 49.37 17.36
C LYS A 647 45.40 48.04 18.04
N MET A 648 45.96 47.08 17.32
CA MET A 648 46.38 45.79 17.84
C MET A 648 47.58 45.26 17.04
N MET A 649 48.56 44.67 17.73
CA MET A 649 49.79 44.13 17.12
C MET A 649 50.48 45.10 16.12
N GLY A 650 50.56 46.39 16.48
CA GLY A 650 51.19 47.41 15.63
C GLY A 650 50.37 47.87 14.41
N HIS A 651 49.17 47.31 14.19
CA HIS A 651 48.29 47.61 13.08
C HIS A 651 46.94 48.18 13.53
N VAL A 652 46.25 48.92 12.66
CA VAL A 652 44.90 49.42 12.91
C VAL A 652 43.89 48.44 12.30
N SER A 653 42.93 47.95 13.08
CA SER A 653 41.74 47.26 12.58
C SER A 653 40.57 48.24 12.55
N GLN A 654 39.97 48.40 11.37
CA GLN A 654 38.92 49.39 11.10
C GLN A 654 37.55 48.74 10.96
N GLY A 655 37.35 47.58 11.58
CA GLY A 655 36.10 46.83 11.50
C GLY A 655 36.28 45.41 12.04
N MET A 656 35.31 44.57 11.74
CA MET A 656 35.33 43.14 12.06
C MET A 656 34.81 42.36 10.86
N ILE A 657 35.45 41.24 10.52
CA ILE A 657 34.95 40.31 9.50
C ILE A 657 34.07 39.28 10.23
N LEU A 658 32.90 38.97 9.66
CA LEU A 658 31.99 37.97 10.25
C LEU A 658 32.42 36.55 9.91
N SER A 659 32.26 35.66 10.88
CA SER A 659 32.50 34.23 10.77
C SER A 659 31.44 33.47 11.57
N ALA A 660 31.00 32.34 11.04
CA ALA A 660 30.24 31.34 11.77
C ALA A 660 31.19 30.48 12.61
N GLU A 661 30.78 30.16 13.85
CA GLU A 661 31.49 29.25 14.73
C GLU A 661 30.58 28.08 15.10
N SER A 662 31.10 26.85 14.98
CA SER A 662 30.49 25.64 15.54
C SER A 662 31.60 24.73 16.08
N ASP A 663 31.44 24.23 17.31
CA ASP A 663 32.40 23.34 17.99
C ASP A 663 33.88 23.81 17.94
N GLY A 664 34.09 25.13 18.01
CA GLY A 664 35.42 25.75 17.97
C GLY A 664 36.06 25.83 16.57
N GLN A 665 35.30 25.56 15.51
CA GLN A 665 35.68 25.73 14.11
C GLN A 665 35.10 27.03 13.53
N LEU A 666 35.94 27.89 12.95
CA LEU A 666 35.55 29.19 12.39
C LEU A 666 35.53 29.16 10.86
N SER A 667 34.41 29.59 10.27
CA SER A 667 34.21 29.73 8.82
C SER A 667 33.77 31.16 8.48
N LEU A 668 34.45 31.82 7.54
CA LEU A 668 34.09 33.15 7.05
C LEU A 668 32.68 33.18 6.43
N VAL A 669 31.94 34.25 6.72
CA VAL A 669 30.66 34.52 6.05
C VAL A 669 30.96 35.25 4.74
N PHE A 670 30.80 34.55 3.62
CA PHE A 670 30.96 35.13 2.28
C PHE A 670 29.66 35.82 1.83
N ALA A 671 29.82 36.88 1.05
CA ALA A 671 28.73 37.54 0.34
C ALA A 671 28.62 36.99 -1.09
N PRO A 672 27.45 37.13 -1.76
CA PRO A 672 27.30 36.75 -3.17
C PRO A 672 28.38 37.38 -4.06
N GLU A 673 28.90 36.61 -5.02
CA GLU A 673 30.02 37.06 -5.87
C GLU A 673 29.62 38.27 -6.75
N ASP A 674 28.34 38.43 -7.08
CA ASP A 674 27.77 39.52 -7.87
C ASP A 674 27.41 40.77 -7.04
N ALA A 675 27.42 40.69 -5.69
CA ALA A 675 27.09 41.82 -4.83
C ALA A 675 28.11 42.97 -4.97
N ALA A 676 27.65 44.22 -5.05
CA ALA A 676 28.56 45.37 -5.20
C ALA A 676 29.43 45.61 -3.94
N ASN A 677 30.71 45.96 -4.12
CA ASN A 677 31.58 46.33 -3.01
C ASN A 677 31.00 47.55 -2.27
N GLY A 678 30.85 47.43 -0.94
CA GLY A 678 30.23 48.44 -0.09
C GLY A 678 28.70 48.40 -0.02
N ALA A 679 28.03 47.43 -0.65
CA ALA A 679 26.60 47.19 -0.47
C ALA A 679 26.28 46.96 1.02
N LEU A 680 25.20 47.57 1.50
CA LEU A 680 24.72 47.42 2.87
C LEU A 680 24.03 46.06 3.04
N LEU A 681 24.32 45.41 4.17
CA LEU A 681 23.68 44.18 4.61
C LEU A 681 22.73 44.55 5.75
N GLY A 682 21.47 44.15 5.61
CA GLY A 682 20.37 44.51 6.52
C GLY A 682 19.69 43.31 7.12
#